data_AF-A0AAU9IS94-F1
#
_entry.id   AF-A0AAU9IS94-F1
#
_cell.length_a   1.000
_cell.length_b   1.000
_cell.length_c   1.000
_cell.angle_alpha   90.00
_cell.angle_beta   90.00
_cell.angle_gamma   90.00
#
_symmetry.space_group_name_H-M   'P 1'
#
loop_
_entity.id
_entity.type
_entity.pdbx_description
1 polymer ?
#
loop_
_entity_poly.entity_id
_entity_poly.type
_entity_poly.pdbx_seq_one_letter_code
_entity_poly.pdbx_strand_id
1 'polypeptide(L)'
;MERQEKWLEKLDLISILRWATSGLPSQKLKYAGLLIPFDNDYILYDISTKSKGCDEDKTYIKDDLIRTNIRRGNSIFVKPQKEIKKYIDPEKLIKDNGKDIIIENILWARKGLSKFFDLSIEFLNHRQTKNLMLTGSFSGSFPISLSSSHKEAIRRMIFYEAEFALLREGATIDLYKLNKANGENAQFSYSPHLNAWIIASKNVSLAARVSEDLKIYSNNRYEFVKVIGEEWFKILLNLNEQELEELKQDLTGFTIAGEYVGDLNHQHLVRYQKIDIMFYAYINNESSRPCLPPLRASALFAKYRLKSVKMEHVGNFASLAVFYSALENLYKSISSQSLESEEEGSVIYIVKNDHTENHLLTSASETISQENFDFYMNPEFYSAVNSQETLSLCKIKTLEYRIFRKLRQKAKAISSKKNPANALILLNKLKKEVKDLVKDYELPRPLDYYFEIAATAFEYVKESKYIERFKKGYIDFLDKIRQIVDGVAPVPFLSHEKSIERKPLSIIINSPPCFITPKEAELFLDVLKPNEVVYQWNETSKVEKGFKLCFLSHRVKISKNFKQNALIVFYGATSEGIIRCEEELKAYANANPSTVPSCVLPFLKRKDIGPRLSKLLSEWTTDKEFLQNQYPAYVIDAENKPIKELLEIIQERIEELPAPIENDMQKVEEEQKECPEKPICSGKMAYIIVPMGIPCMGKASFLAALQRYSDENGIVLKTICSDDIRNRCMSEYMKKRRNYDREKAFRKTHNSSRTTFFDQLKNATMSNSHEKQIIFLDKNHPPKSIMCTLQEIKAVEAYSNLKLIALVPECREPLIIQLRNKKKNTYEISLSMLIQCLLRVRDRKQHDIINGKLFHRLSIVLMMYQMYQNVKFEDYLSTGFSYIMRIPFTDESSWEIDPNLTESIIKVLSGFDNNEFPHKSIVTNLEQEIEKSTLSFPIIDPYPALCEQINLILNGNSETKNDEIQREKAPTAIEIEFNVNSKPGLISIILENLEKLASHYEDQEIRSDLAEIHEYANNGNKSIWNVCDELLHTETVNIDKNYDENLEEKLHIKSRVTHIIYIPKNTIYCCSCIDVENDSFPLKNLYIPVLAYQNSQPINNFQLKQVIISENSQITEIQVDESPKKAYSIPLSELYKLEGSTQLYY
;
A
#
# COMPACT_ATOMS: atom_id res chain seq x y z
N MET A 1 -31.59 7.41 14.17
CA MET A 1 -30.48 8.22 13.62
C MET A 1 -29.89 9.16 14.67
N GLU A 2 -30.68 9.92 15.46
CA GLU A 2 -30.17 10.68 16.64
C GLU A 2 -29.41 9.83 17.68
N ARG A 3 -29.75 8.55 17.86
CA ARG A 3 -28.97 7.61 18.71
C ARG A 3 -27.61 7.19 18.12
N GLN A 4 -27.39 7.37 16.81
CA GLN A 4 -26.11 7.06 16.15
C GLN A 4 -25.18 8.29 16.05
N GLU A 5 -25.69 9.52 16.10
CA GLU A 5 -24.85 10.73 16.24
C GLU A 5 -24.14 10.81 17.60
N LYS A 6 -24.57 10.03 18.60
CA LYS A 6 -23.82 9.83 19.85
C LYS A 6 -22.54 8.99 19.71
N TRP A 7 -22.18 8.52 18.51
CA TRP A 7 -20.92 7.80 18.29
C TRP A 7 -19.76 8.77 18.05
N LEU A 8 -18.78 8.71 18.97
CA LEU A 8 -17.48 9.39 19.00
C LEU A 8 -17.49 10.79 19.65
N GLU A 9 -17.69 10.85 20.96
CA GLU A 9 -17.34 12.05 21.72
C GLU A 9 -15.88 12.42 21.46
N LYS A 10 -15.67 13.56 20.80
CA LYS A 10 -14.38 14.23 20.72
C LYS A 10 -14.02 14.57 22.17
N LEU A 11 -13.02 13.88 22.71
CA LEU A 11 -12.56 14.14 24.05
C LEU A 11 -11.88 15.50 24.08
N ASP A 12 -12.13 16.27 25.14
CA ASP A 12 -11.34 17.44 25.44
C ASP A 12 -9.88 17.04 25.77
N LEU A 13 -8.98 18.02 25.75
CA LEU A 13 -7.56 17.81 25.99
C LEU A 13 -7.25 17.17 27.36
N ILE A 14 -8.00 17.55 28.39
CA ILE A 14 -7.80 17.04 29.74
C ILE A 14 -8.22 15.57 29.81
N SER A 15 -9.34 15.21 29.20
CA SER A 15 -9.82 13.85 29.05
C SER A 15 -8.83 12.96 28.28
N ILE A 16 -8.23 13.46 27.20
CA ILE A 16 -7.17 12.74 26.47
C ILE A 16 -5.97 12.48 27.38
N LEU A 17 -5.50 13.50 28.09
CA LEU A 17 -4.32 13.38 28.95
C LEU A 17 -4.58 12.45 30.13
N ARG A 18 -5.73 12.57 30.79
CA ARG A 18 -6.18 11.66 31.86
C ARG A 18 -6.22 10.22 31.40
N TRP A 19 -6.78 9.99 30.22
CA TRP A 19 -6.85 8.66 29.64
C TRP A 19 -5.45 8.10 29.39
N ALA A 20 -4.49 8.93 28.98
CA ALA A 20 -3.10 8.49 28.84
C ALA A 20 -2.41 8.25 30.20
N THR A 21 -2.75 9.03 31.24
CA THR A 21 -2.05 9.02 32.54
C THR A 21 -2.67 8.10 33.60
N SER A 22 -3.94 7.67 33.49
CA SER A 22 -4.67 7.02 34.60
C SER A 22 -4.16 5.64 35.04
N GLY A 23 -3.08 5.11 34.45
CA GLY A 23 -2.36 3.94 34.96
C GLY A 23 -3.13 2.62 34.91
N LEU A 24 -4.32 2.58 34.30
CA LEU A 24 -5.13 1.38 34.23
C LEU A 24 -4.40 0.30 33.39
N PRO A 25 -4.27 -0.96 33.88
CA PRO A 25 -3.54 -2.04 33.20
C PRO A 25 -3.99 -2.33 31.75
N SER A 26 -5.22 -1.95 31.41
CA SER A 26 -5.81 -2.07 30.07
C SER A 26 -5.36 -1.00 29.06
N GLN A 27 -4.56 -0.01 29.46
CA GLN A 27 -4.28 1.14 28.61
C GLN A 27 -3.40 0.80 27.40
N LYS A 28 -4.00 0.98 26.23
CA LYS A 28 -3.37 0.91 24.89
C LYS A 28 -2.49 2.13 24.58
N LEU A 29 -2.49 3.16 25.43
CA LEU A 29 -1.71 4.40 25.27
C LEU A 29 -0.45 4.42 26.12
N LYS A 30 0.54 5.18 25.65
CA LYS A 30 1.75 5.58 26.37
C LYS A 30 1.87 7.11 26.32
N TYR A 31 2.45 7.68 27.36
CA TYR A 31 2.78 9.09 27.40
C TYR A 31 4.22 9.30 27.86
N ALA A 32 4.79 10.46 27.54
CA ALA A 32 6.09 10.87 28.04
C ALA A 32 6.15 12.39 28.23
N GLY A 33 6.25 12.83 29.48
CA GLY A 33 6.42 14.24 29.84
C GLY A 33 7.85 14.74 29.62
N LEU A 34 7.98 16.04 29.35
CA LEU A 34 9.22 16.79 29.24
C LEU A 34 8.99 18.19 29.83
N LEU A 35 9.73 18.54 30.88
CA LEU A 35 9.79 19.93 31.37
C LEU A 35 10.52 20.79 30.33
N ILE A 36 9.96 21.95 29.96
CA ILE A 36 10.58 22.82 28.95
C ILE A 36 11.78 23.55 29.59
N PRO A 37 13.02 23.38 29.08
CA PRO A 37 14.22 23.82 29.81
C PRO A 37 14.35 25.34 30.02
N PHE A 38 13.76 26.14 29.12
CA PHE A 38 13.76 27.60 29.19
C PHE A 38 12.45 28.18 29.73
N ASP A 39 11.46 27.33 30.04
CA ASP A 39 10.21 27.72 30.66
C ASP A 39 9.66 26.56 31.52
N ASN A 40 10.10 26.52 32.78
CA ASN A 40 9.72 25.45 33.71
C ASN A 40 8.24 25.51 34.14
N ASP A 41 7.47 26.51 33.67
CA ASP A 41 6.03 26.57 33.93
C ASP A 41 5.26 25.64 32.99
N TYR A 42 5.89 25.06 31.97
CA TYR A 42 5.22 24.18 31.02
C TYR A 42 5.84 22.78 30.98
N ILE A 43 4.97 21.79 30.91
CA ILE A 43 5.30 20.39 30.65
C ILE A 43 4.73 20.01 29.27
N LEU A 44 5.57 19.47 28.41
CA LEU A 44 5.21 18.92 27.12
C LEU A 44 5.00 17.41 27.22
N TYR A 45 3.77 16.95 26.96
CA TYR A 45 3.41 15.53 26.97
C TYR A 45 3.28 14.99 25.55
N ASP A 46 4.13 14.03 25.17
CA ASP A 46 3.93 13.21 23.97
C ASP A 46 2.94 12.08 24.27
N ILE A 47 1.89 11.92 23.46
CA ILE A 47 0.88 10.86 23.61
C ILE A 47 0.85 9.99 22.35
N SER A 48 0.91 8.67 22.52
CA SER A 48 0.87 7.72 21.41
C SER A 48 0.38 6.34 21.86
N THR A 49 0.17 5.43 20.91
CA THR A 49 -0.18 4.04 21.24
C THR A 49 1.05 3.25 21.72
N LYS A 50 0.85 2.26 22.59
CA LYS A 50 1.87 1.27 22.98
C LYS A 50 2.20 0.30 21.84
N SER A 51 1.20 -0.02 21.02
CA SER A 51 1.32 -0.94 19.89
C SER A 51 2.14 -0.34 18.75
N LYS A 52 2.81 -1.22 17.98
CA LYS A 52 3.65 -0.87 16.84
C LYS A 52 3.32 -1.78 15.65
N GLY A 53 3.56 -1.32 14.43
CA GLY A 53 3.43 -2.14 13.22
C GLY A 53 2.00 -2.64 13.01
N CYS A 54 1.83 -3.92 12.69
CA CYS A 54 0.50 -4.51 12.44
C CYS A 54 -0.42 -4.46 13.68
N ASP A 55 0.13 -4.46 14.90
CA ASP A 55 -0.69 -4.35 16.10
C ASP A 55 -1.15 -2.91 16.35
N GLU A 56 -0.41 -1.92 15.85
CA GLU A 56 -0.87 -0.53 15.79
C GLU A 56 -2.11 -0.45 14.90
N ASP A 57 -2.06 -1.03 13.69
CA ASP A 57 -3.21 -1.06 12.78
C ASP A 57 -4.44 -1.71 13.45
N LYS A 58 -4.28 -2.89 14.06
CA LYS A 58 -5.36 -3.56 14.82
C LYS A 58 -5.90 -2.71 15.97
N THR A 59 -5.04 -1.95 16.64
CA THR A 59 -5.43 -1.07 17.75
C THR A 59 -6.36 0.02 17.26
N TYR A 60 -6.00 0.70 16.17
CA TYR A 60 -6.81 1.74 15.54
C TYR A 60 -8.13 1.22 14.95
N ILE A 61 -8.13 -0.01 14.45
CA ILE A 61 -9.33 -0.65 13.88
C ILE A 61 -10.33 -1.04 14.98
N LYS A 62 -9.83 -1.55 16.11
CA LYS A 62 -10.67 -2.08 17.20
C LYS A 62 -11.12 -1.02 18.20
N ASP A 63 -10.52 0.18 18.16
CA ASP A 63 -10.71 1.20 19.18
C ASP A 63 -11.01 2.56 18.57
N ASP A 64 -12.30 2.86 18.58
CA ASP A 64 -12.92 4.06 18.04
C ASP A 64 -12.48 5.35 18.76
N LEU A 65 -12.23 5.28 20.08
CA LEU A 65 -11.71 6.40 20.86
C LEU A 65 -10.26 6.70 20.46
N ILE A 66 -9.42 5.68 20.25
CA ILE A 66 -8.04 5.85 19.79
C ILE A 66 -8.04 6.46 18.38
N ARG A 67 -8.87 5.93 17.48
CA ARG A 67 -8.98 6.43 16.11
C ARG A 67 -9.31 7.91 16.04
N THR A 68 -10.25 8.34 16.88
CA THR A 68 -10.77 9.70 16.87
C THR A 68 -9.81 10.68 17.54
N ASN A 69 -9.31 10.32 18.73
CA ASN A 69 -8.62 11.27 19.61
C ASN A 69 -7.09 11.16 19.58
N ILE A 70 -6.52 10.03 19.15
CA ILE A 70 -5.07 9.78 19.20
C ILE A 70 -4.49 9.70 17.79
N ARG A 71 -3.74 10.74 17.39
CA ARG A 71 -3.08 10.79 16.08
C ARG A 71 -1.64 10.27 16.15
N ARG A 72 -1.00 10.12 14.99
CA ARG A 72 0.42 9.75 14.89
C ARG A 72 1.28 10.99 15.15
N GLY A 73 1.38 11.38 16.42
CA GLY A 73 2.16 12.51 16.90
C GLY A 73 1.35 13.56 17.64
N ASN A 74 0.62 13.16 18.68
CA ASN A 74 -0.02 14.12 19.59
C ASN A 74 0.99 14.62 20.62
N SER A 75 1.06 15.94 20.79
CA SER A 75 1.81 16.56 21.87
C SER A 75 0.98 17.68 22.51
N ILE A 76 0.92 17.71 23.84
CA ILE A 76 0.08 18.63 24.62
C ILE A 76 0.95 19.43 25.58
N PHE A 77 0.72 20.74 25.66
CA PHE A 77 1.26 21.58 26.71
C PHE A 77 0.36 21.59 27.93
N VAL A 78 0.96 21.44 29.10
CA VAL A 78 0.30 21.56 30.39
C VAL A 78 1.05 22.57 31.22
N LYS A 79 0.34 23.61 31.67
CA LYS A 79 0.82 24.51 32.71
C LYS A 79 0.26 24.02 34.05
N PRO A 80 1.08 23.48 34.96
CA PRO A 80 0.62 23.05 36.27
C PRO A 80 0.40 24.26 37.18
N GLN A 81 -0.62 24.18 38.03
CA GLN A 81 -0.91 25.21 39.02
C GLN A 81 0.19 25.22 40.09
N LYS A 82 0.89 26.35 40.27
CA LYS A 82 2.01 26.48 41.24
C LYS A 82 1.56 26.38 42.71
N GLU A 83 0.39 26.93 43.02
CA GLU A 83 -0.18 26.94 44.37
C GLU A 83 -1.43 26.06 44.46
N ILE A 84 -1.44 25.09 45.36
CA ILE A 84 -2.61 24.24 45.60
C ILE A 84 -3.67 25.10 46.30
N LYS A 85 -4.77 25.42 45.59
CA LYS A 85 -5.95 26.06 46.20
C LYS A 85 -6.63 25.08 47.15
N LYS A 86 -7.32 25.60 48.18
CA LYS A 86 -8.10 24.78 49.14
C LYS A 86 -9.14 23.88 48.48
N TYR A 87 -9.63 24.24 47.29
CA TYR A 87 -10.53 23.44 46.47
C TYR A 87 -9.81 23.03 45.19
N ILE A 88 -9.68 21.72 44.98
CA ILE A 88 -9.12 21.13 43.76
C ILE A 88 -10.30 20.68 42.91
N ASP A 89 -10.40 21.25 41.71
CA ASP A 89 -11.34 20.77 40.71
C ASP A 89 -10.91 19.35 40.28
N PRO A 90 -11.68 18.30 40.63
CA PRO A 90 -11.34 16.94 40.27
C PRO A 90 -11.41 16.71 38.76
N GLU A 91 -11.86 17.67 37.94
CA GLU A 91 -11.78 17.66 36.47
C GLU A 91 -10.45 18.20 35.91
N LYS A 92 -9.62 18.84 36.74
CA LYS A 92 -8.29 19.34 36.35
C LYS A 92 -7.13 18.55 36.93
N LEU A 93 -7.42 17.56 37.77
CA LEU A 93 -6.42 16.69 38.40
C LEU A 93 -5.98 15.57 37.45
N ILE A 94 -4.67 15.35 37.28
CA ILE A 94 -4.08 14.19 36.60
C ILE A 94 -2.99 13.55 37.46
N LYS A 95 -2.65 12.29 37.20
CA LYS A 95 -1.56 11.55 37.88
C LYS A 95 -0.41 11.28 36.94
N ASP A 96 0.68 12.05 37.04
CA ASP A 96 1.91 11.83 36.28
C ASP A 96 2.95 11.13 37.15
N ASN A 97 3.29 9.88 36.81
CA ASN A 97 4.25 9.07 37.58
C ASN A 97 3.95 9.03 39.08
N GLY A 98 2.66 8.95 39.44
CA GLY A 98 2.17 8.93 40.82
C GLY A 98 2.08 10.29 41.51
N LYS A 99 2.49 11.38 40.85
CA LYS A 99 2.32 12.75 41.34
C LYS A 99 1.03 13.36 40.83
N ASP A 100 0.27 13.94 41.74
CA ASP A 100 -0.93 14.71 41.42
C ASP A 100 -0.51 16.06 40.81
N ILE A 101 -1.00 16.33 39.60
CA ILE A 101 -0.82 17.59 38.88
C ILE A 101 -2.19 18.22 38.68
N ILE A 102 -2.35 19.47 39.12
CA ILE A 102 -3.55 20.28 38.87
C ILE A 102 -3.26 21.15 37.64
N ILE A 103 -4.05 20.98 36.59
CA ILE A 103 -3.88 21.70 35.33
C ILE A 103 -4.43 23.13 35.47
N GLU A 104 -3.58 24.15 35.32
CA GLU A 104 -3.98 25.55 35.21
C GLU A 104 -4.45 25.86 33.79
N ASN A 105 -3.65 25.45 32.79
CA ASN A 105 -3.93 25.61 31.37
C ASN A 105 -3.45 24.40 30.58
N ILE A 106 -4.15 24.08 29.49
CA ILE A 106 -3.84 22.96 28.60
C ILE A 106 -4.07 23.37 27.14
N LEU A 107 -3.11 23.09 26.28
CA LEU A 107 -3.13 23.50 24.88
C LEU A 107 -2.55 22.39 24.00
N TRP A 108 -3.02 22.29 22.76
CA TRP A 108 -2.29 21.50 21.77
C TRP A 108 -0.92 22.14 21.53
N ALA A 109 0.15 21.38 21.78
CA ALA A 109 1.47 21.75 21.25
C ALA A 109 1.51 21.40 19.76
N ARG A 110 1.02 20.20 19.42
CA ARG A 110 1.04 19.64 18.06
C ARG A 110 0.00 18.55 17.92
N LYS A 111 -0.61 18.44 16.74
CA LYS A 111 -1.45 17.30 16.35
C LYS A 111 -0.95 16.69 15.04
N GLY A 112 -0.54 15.44 15.10
CA GLY A 112 -0.10 14.69 13.93
C GLY A 112 -1.27 14.22 13.04
N LEU A 113 -0.93 13.53 11.94
CA LEU A 113 -1.91 12.95 11.03
C LEU A 113 -2.69 11.79 11.65
N SER A 114 -3.93 11.63 11.20
CA SER A 114 -4.70 10.41 11.46
C SER A 114 -3.97 9.16 10.98
N LYS A 115 -4.31 8.03 11.59
CA LYS A 115 -3.78 6.75 11.13
C LYS A 115 -4.43 6.41 9.80
N PHE A 116 -3.63 6.40 8.74
CA PHE A 116 -4.03 5.89 7.43
C PHE A 116 -3.41 4.52 7.12
N PHE A 117 -4.09 3.77 6.27
CA PHE A 117 -3.86 2.35 6.00
C PHE A 117 -3.34 2.11 4.59
N ASP A 118 -2.69 0.96 4.40
CA ASP A 118 -2.32 0.49 3.08
C ASP A 118 -3.62 0.14 2.32
N LEU A 119 -3.82 0.73 1.14
CA LEU A 119 -4.88 0.33 0.23
C LEU A 119 -4.55 -1.06 -0.33
N SER A 120 -5.56 -1.91 -0.45
CA SER A 120 -5.46 -3.22 -1.10
C SER A 120 -6.42 -3.24 -2.27
N ILE A 121 -6.03 -3.87 -3.39
CA ILE A 121 -6.93 -4.05 -4.55
C ILE A 121 -8.24 -4.71 -4.17
N GLU A 122 -8.20 -5.62 -3.18
CA GLU A 122 -9.37 -6.37 -2.76
C GLU A 122 -10.45 -5.44 -2.21
N PHE A 123 -10.05 -4.27 -1.67
CA PHE A 123 -10.96 -3.25 -1.15
C PHE A 123 -11.70 -2.52 -2.27
N LEU A 124 -11.21 -2.62 -3.52
CA LEU A 124 -11.75 -1.98 -4.72
C LEU A 124 -12.63 -2.92 -5.56
N ASN A 125 -12.69 -4.21 -5.23
CA ASN A 125 -13.44 -5.19 -6.01
C ASN A 125 -14.95 -4.91 -6.00
N HIS A 126 -15.47 -4.51 -7.17
CA HIS A 126 -16.83 -4.00 -7.35
C HIS A 126 -17.96 -4.97 -6.95
N ARG A 127 -17.69 -6.27 -6.85
CA ARG A 127 -18.69 -7.26 -6.40
C ARG A 127 -19.13 -7.04 -4.95
N GLN A 128 -18.27 -6.48 -4.09
CA GLN A 128 -18.62 -6.18 -2.71
C GLN A 128 -19.44 -4.89 -2.58
N THR A 129 -19.19 -3.90 -3.46
CA THR A 129 -19.95 -2.64 -3.52
C THR A 129 -21.31 -2.74 -4.18
N LYS A 130 -21.58 -3.78 -5.00
CA LYS A 130 -22.92 -4.00 -5.58
C LYS A 130 -24.01 -4.16 -4.51
N ASN A 131 -23.70 -4.79 -3.38
CA ASN A 131 -24.65 -4.89 -2.28
C ASN A 131 -24.99 -3.54 -1.65
N LEU A 132 -24.06 -2.58 -1.64
CA LEU A 132 -24.28 -1.21 -1.15
C LEU A 132 -25.19 -0.39 -2.07
N MET A 133 -25.06 -0.56 -3.39
CA MET A 133 -25.94 0.13 -4.35
C MET A 133 -27.34 -0.47 -4.38
N LEU A 134 -27.47 -1.79 -4.25
CA LEU A 134 -28.74 -2.49 -4.34
C LEU A 134 -29.66 -2.26 -3.14
N THR A 135 -29.12 -2.02 -1.94
CA THR A 135 -29.96 -1.88 -0.74
C THR A 135 -30.53 -0.48 -0.55
N GLY A 136 -30.05 0.57 -1.24
CA GLY A 136 -30.52 1.97 -1.12
C GLY A 136 -30.45 2.58 0.30
N SER A 137 -30.05 1.77 1.27
CA SER A 137 -30.15 2.01 2.70
C SER A 137 -28.79 1.70 3.33
N PHE A 138 -28.23 2.75 3.94
CA PHE A 138 -27.22 2.62 5.00
C PHE A 138 -27.91 2.36 6.36
N SER A 139 -29.24 2.26 6.40
CA SER A 139 -30.03 2.14 7.63
C SER A 139 -30.04 0.73 8.21
N GLY A 140 -29.56 -0.26 7.44
CA GLY A 140 -29.06 -1.48 8.04
C GLY A 140 -27.93 -1.11 8.98
N SER A 141 -28.20 -1.14 10.28
CA SER A 141 -27.17 -1.23 11.29
C SER A 141 -26.22 -2.34 10.82
N PHE A 142 -25.09 -1.96 10.26
CA PHE A 142 -23.91 -2.81 10.24
C PHE A 142 -23.23 -2.50 11.57
N PRO A 143 -23.64 -3.12 12.70
CA PRO A 143 -22.70 -3.25 13.77
C PRO A 143 -21.47 -3.86 13.12
N ILE A 144 -20.29 -3.41 13.53
CA ILE A 144 -19.10 -4.22 13.38
C ILE A 144 -19.43 -5.49 14.14
N SER A 145 -20.11 -6.45 13.51
CA SER A 145 -20.24 -7.77 14.06
C SER A 145 -18.79 -8.18 14.25
N LEU A 146 -18.47 -8.69 15.44
CA LEU A 146 -17.10 -9.07 15.80
C LEU A 146 -16.50 -10.10 14.82
N SER A 147 -17.30 -10.62 13.88
CA SER A 147 -16.91 -11.50 12.77
C SER A 147 -16.51 -10.80 11.48
N SER A 148 -16.69 -9.48 11.33
CA SER A 148 -16.22 -8.75 10.15
C SER A 148 -14.69 -8.85 10.02
N SER A 149 -14.22 -9.24 8.84
CA SER A 149 -12.80 -9.47 8.64
C SER A 149 -12.01 -8.16 8.87
N HIS A 150 -10.78 -8.27 9.39
CA HIS A 150 -9.88 -7.14 9.58
C HIS A 150 -9.71 -6.27 8.32
N LYS A 151 -9.79 -6.91 7.14
CA LYS A 151 -9.74 -6.25 5.83
C LYS A 151 -10.94 -5.34 5.58
N GLU A 152 -12.15 -5.79 5.93
CA GLU A 152 -13.37 -5.00 5.75
C GLU A 152 -13.39 -3.77 6.67
N ALA A 153 -12.91 -3.92 7.90
CA ALA A 153 -12.81 -2.78 8.81
C ALA A 153 -11.84 -1.71 8.27
N ILE A 154 -10.71 -2.10 7.67
CA ILE A 154 -9.78 -1.17 7.01
C ILE A 154 -10.46 -0.51 5.81
N ARG A 155 -11.12 -1.29 4.93
CA ARG A 155 -11.87 -0.77 3.78
C ARG A 155 -12.84 0.33 4.22
N ARG A 156 -13.67 0.04 5.23
CA ARG A 156 -14.64 0.99 5.79
C ARG A 156 -13.96 2.26 6.31
N MET A 157 -12.84 2.14 7.05
CA MET A 157 -12.10 3.32 7.53
C MET A 157 -11.54 4.20 6.40
N ILE A 158 -11.23 3.62 5.23
CA ILE A 158 -10.75 4.38 4.08
C ILE A 158 -11.92 5.05 3.35
N PHE A 159 -13.00 4.32 3.08
CA PHE A 159 -14.02 4.74 2.11
C PHE A 159 -15.34 5.23 2.68
N TYR A 160 -15.65 4.95 3.95
CA TYR A 160 -16.99 5.24 4.51
C TYR A 160 -17.43 6.68 4.32
N GLU A 161 -16.58 7.65 4.67
CA GLU A 161 -16.90 9.08 4.54
C GLU A 161 -17.10 9.49 3.08
N ALA A 162 -16.31 8.93 2.16
CA ALA A 162 -16.40 9.26 0.73
C ALA A 162 -17.63 8.62 0.07
N GLU A 163 -17.93 7.37 0.42
CA GLU A 163 -19.17 6.68 0.03
C GLU A 163 -20.40 7.44 0.54
N PHE A 164 -20.36 7.90 1.79
CA PHE A 164 -21.44 8.68 2.38
C PHE A 164 -21.62 10.02 1.66
N ALA A 165 -20.55 10.77 1.44
CA ALA A 165 -20.59 12.04 0.72
C ALA A 165 -21.16 11.88 -0.70
N LEU A 166 -20.73 10.86 -1.45
CA LEU A 166 -21.23 10.58 -2.81
C LEU A 166 -22.70 10.16 -2.82
N LEU A 167 -23.09 9.24 -1.95
CA LEU A 167 -24.41 8.60 -2.01
C LEU A 167 -25.50 9.37 -1.26
N ARG A 168 -25.16 10.12 -0.22
CA ARG A 168 -26.14 10.80 0.65
C ARG A 168 -26.12 12.31 0.51
N GLU A 169 -24.95 12.91 0.35
CA GLU A 169 -24.83 14.36 0.26
C GLU A 169 -24.86 14.85 -1.19
N GLY A 170 -24.69 13.96 -2.17
CA GLY A 170 -24.55 14.33 -3.58
C GLY A 170 -23.30 15.16 -3.86
N ALA A 171 -22.33 15.14 -2.94
CA ALA A 171 -21.07 15.84 -3.09
C ALA A 171 -20.16 15.11 -4.09
N THR A 172 -19.12 15.78 -4.56
CA THR A 172 -18.09 15.14 -5.37
C THR A 172 -16.84 14.85 -4.57
N ILE A 173 -16.06 13.90 -5.07
CA ILE A 173 -14.81 13.49 -4.46
C ILE A 173 -13.67 13.83 -5.40
N ASP A 174 -12.74 14.67 -4.94
CA ASP A 174 -11.45 14.86 -5.55
C ASP A 174 -10.45 13.83 -5.02
N LEU A 175 -9.67 13.24 -5.93
CA LEU A 175 -8.51 12.41 -5.57
C LEU A 175 -7.22 13.16 -5.85
N TYR A 176 -6.37 13.26 -4.83
CA TYR A 176 -5.00 13.74 -4.98
C TYR A 176 -4.01 12.62 -4.68
N LYS A 177 -3.06 12.43 -5.58
CA LYS A 177 -1.92 11.54 -5.43
C LYS A 177 -0.71 12.36 -5.02
N LEU A 178 -0.14 12.08 -3.85
CA LEU A 178 1.09 12.72 -3.38
C LEU A 178 2.19 11.67 -3.27
N ASN A 179 3.38 11.98 -3.80
CA ASN A 179 4.53 11.10 -3.70
C ASN A 179 4.84 10.81 -2.23
N LYS A 180 5.03 9.53 -1.91
CA LYS A 180 5.35 9.11 -0.56
C LYS A 180 6.86 9.09 -0.37
N ALA A 181 7.41 10.23 0.05
CA ALA A 181 8.81 10.33 0.43
C ALA A 181 9.20 9.23 1.45
N ASN A 182 10.45 8.77 1.33
CA ASN A 182 10.99 7.62 2.03
C ASN A 182 12.09 8.02 3.03
N GLY A 183 11.71 8.90 3.96
CA GLY A 183 12.54 9.35 5.06
C GLY A 183 11.94 8.98 6.41
N GLU A 184 12.08 9.90 7.35
CA GLU A 184 11.45 9.83 8.66
C GLU A 184 10.49 11.00 8.86
N ASN A 185 9.39 10.78 9.55
CA ASN A 185 8.38 11.80 9.75
C ASN A 185 8.93 12.97 10.58
N ALA A 186 8.73 14.19 10.08
CA ALA A 186 9.07 15.46 10.70
C ALA A 186 7.80 16.31 10.82
N GLN A 187 7.60 16.97 11.95
CA GLN A 187 6.41 17.80 12.22
C GLN A 187 6.81 19.06 12.97
N PHE A 188 6.17 20.17 12.60
CA PHE A 188 6.47 21.49 13.13
C PHE A 188 5.18 22.24 13.43
N SER A 189 5.14 22.88 14.58
CA SER A 189 4.13 23.86 14.95
C SER A 189 4.80 25.01 15.71
N TYR A 190 4.09 26.12 15.86
CA TYR A 190 4.59 27.27 16.59
C TYR A 190 3.71 27.56 17.81
N SER A 191 4.35 27.75 18.96
CA SER A 191 3.67 28.11 20.21
C SER A 191 3.90 29.58 20.51
N PRO A 192 2.89 30.47 20.34
CA PRO A 192 3.05 31.88 20.66
C PRO A 192 3.26 32.10 22.17
N HIS A 193 2.73 31.22 23.03
CA HIS A 193 2.89 31.32 24.48
C HIS A 193 4.33 31.13 24.95
N LEU A 194 5.09 30.28 24.26
CA LEU A 194 6.50 30.02 24.57
C LEU A 194 7.45 30.79 23.65
N ASN A 195 6.92 31.49 22.63
CA ASN A 195 7.68 32.02 21.52
C ASN A 195 8.68 30.97 20.97
N ALA A 196 8.20 29.74 20.79
CA ALA A 196 9.05 28.58 20.50
C ALA A 196 8.44 27.66 19.44
N TRP A 197 9.33 27.05 18.66
CA TRP A 197 9.00 25.99 17.71
C TRP A 197 8.82 24.67 18.43
N ILE A 198 7.77 23.94 18.08
CA ILE A 198 7.59 22.55 18.51
C ILE A 198 8.08 21.68 17.38
N ILE A 199 9.22 21.04 17.60
CA ILE A 199 9.90 20.22 16.62
C ILE A 199 9.68 18.78 17.02
N ALA A 200 9.23 17.95 16.09
CA ALA A 200 8.86 16.60 16.42
C ALA A 200 9.10 15.58 15.31
N SER A 201 9.36 14.35 15.75
CA SER A 201 9.25 13.15 14.91
C SER A 201 7.85 12.54 15.06
N LYS A 202 7.65 11.28 14.62
CA LYS A 202 6.35 10.58 14.75
C LYS A 202 5.77 10.61 16.18
N ASN A 203 6.56 10.37 17.23
CA ASN A 203 6.05 10.22 18.61
C ASN A 203 6.90 10.91 19.67
N VAL A 204 7.87 11.73 19.28
CA VAL A 204 8.73 12.46 20.20
C VAL A 204 8.77 13.91 19.76
N SER A 205 8.54 14.83 20.68
CA SER A 205 8.64 16.27 20.46
C SER A 205 9.57 16.94 21.45
N LEU A 206 10.03 18.14 21.09
CA LEU A 206 10.72 19.10 21.96
C LEU A 206 10.29 20.52 21.58
N ALA A 207 10.59 21.49 22.44
CA ALA A 207 10.40 22.90 22.15
C ALA A 207 11.75 23.59 22.00
N ALA A 208 11.93 24.45 21.00
CA ALA A 208 13.18 25.19 20.80
C ALA A 208 12.87 26.57 20.21
N ARG A 209 13.52 27.62 20.73
CA ARG A 209 13.41 28.98 20.16
C ARG A 209 14.43 29.19 19.07
N VAL A 210 15.63 28.64 19.29
CA VAL A 210 16.80 28.71 18.40
C VAL A 210 17.52 27.35 18.34
N SER A 211 18.45 27.19 17.41
CA SER A 211 19.23 25.95 17.23
C SER A 211 20.01 25.54 18.48
N GLU A 212 20.46 26.50 19.30
CA GLU A 212 21.25 26.25 20.51
C GLU A 212 20.42 25.53 21.58
N ASP A 213 19.11 25.78 21.64
CA ASP A 213 18.21 25.12 22.59
C ASP A 213 18.18 23.59 22.36
N LEU A 214 18.46 23.12 21.14
CA LEU A 214 18.55 21.68 20.82
C LEU A 214 19.63 20.96 21.65
N LYS A 215 20.72 21.66 22.01
CA LYS A 215 21.84 21.09 22.78
C LYS A 215 21.47 20.78 24.22
N ILE A 216 20.41 21.41 24.74
CA ILE A 216 19.93 21.20 26.12
C ILE A 216 19.34 19.78 26.27
N TYR A 217 18.86 19.18 25.17
CA TYR A 217 18.25 17.86 25.16
C TYR A 217 19.30 16.74 25.03
N SER A 218 19.87 16.35 26.17
CA SER A 218 20.91 15.30 26.26
C SER A 218 20.37 13.87 26.17
N ASN A 219 19.08 13.64 26.44
CA ASN A 219 18.50 12.29 26.42
C ASN A 219 18.43 11.73 24.98
N ASN A 220 18.91 10.49 24.80
CA ASN A 220 18.92 9.78 23.52
C ASN A 220 17.55 9.69 22.83
N ARG A 221 16.43 9.78 23.57
CA ARG A 221 15.08 9.83 22.96
C ARG A 221 14.91 10.98 21.97
N TYR A 222 15.66 12.08 22.15
CA TYR A 222 15.57 13.28 21.34
C TYR A 222 16.61 13.34 20.22
N GLU A 223 17.54 12.37 20.14
CA GLU A 223 18.62 12.36 19.14
C GLU A 223 18.08 12.61 17.73
N PHE A 224 17.01 11.91 17.38
CA PHE A 224 16.40 12.02 16.07
C PHE A 224 15.63 13.34 15.84
N VAL A 225 14.98 13.87 16.88
CA VAL A 225 14.26 15.15 16.78
C VAL A 225 15.24 16.32 16.69
N LYS A 226 16.44 16.19 17.27
CA LYS A 226 17.51 17.20 17.16
C LYS A 226 17.99 17.36 15.73
N VAL A 227 18.26 16.27 15.00
CA VAL A 227 18.71 16.37 13.60
C VAL A 227 17.61 16.95 12.69
N ILE A 228 16.33 16.63 12.95
CA ILE A 228 15.19 17.29 12.29
C ILE A 228 15.19 18.79 12.62
N GLY A 229 15.41 19.16 13.88
CA GLY A 229 15.43 20.54 14.33
C GLY A 229 16.56 21.37 13.74
N GLU A 230 17.76 20.78 13.63
CA GLU A 230 18.90 21.41 12.97
C GLU A 230 18.57 21.75 11.53
N GLU A 231 17.95 20.83 10.78
CA GLU A 231 17.55 21.08 9.40
C GLU A 231 16.41 22.11 9.31
N TRP A 232 15.46 22.09 10.24
CA TRP A 232 14.39 23.10 10.30
C TRP A 232 14.93 24.50 10.52
N PHE A 233 15.86 24.69 11.46
CA PHE A 233 16.46 26.00 11.68
C PHE A 233 17.27 26.47 10.47
N LYS A 234 17.92 25.57 9.70
CA LYS A 234 18.53 25.96 8.41
C LYS A 234 17.51 26.44 7.39
N ILE A 235 16.33 25.82 7.33
CA ILE A 235 15.23 26.28 6.46
C ILE A 235 14.78 27.68 6.89
N LEU A 236 14.58 27.90 8.20
CA LEU A 236 14.16 29.21 8.74
C LEU A 236 15.18 30.32 8.47
N LEU A 237 16.48 30.02 8.44
CA LEU A 237 17.52 31.00 8.09
C LEU A 237 17.43 31.52 6.64
N ASN A 238 16.70 30.83 5.75
CA ASN A 238 16.46 31.28 4.38
C ASN A 238 15.19 32.15 4.25
N LEU A 239 14.48 32.39 5.34
CA LEU A 239 13.35 33.32 5.38
C LEU A 239 13.82 34.67 5.90
N ASN A 240 13.27 35.75 5.35
CA ASN A 240 13.45 37.06 5.95
C ASN A 240 12.60 37.19 7.24
N GLU A 241 12.85 38.23 8.03
CA GLU A 241 12.19 38.41 9.33
C GLU A 241 10.66 38.52 9.21
N GLN A 242 10.16 39.21 8.19
CA GLN A 242 8.72 39.34 7.94
C GLN A 242 8.10 37.98 7.55
N GLU A 243 8.70 37.26 6.60
CA GLU A 243 8.27 35.92 6.19
C GLU A 243 8.25 34.96 7.40
N LEU A 244 9.26 35.04 8.28
CA LEU A 244 9.35 34.22 9.49
C LEU A 244 8.22 34.51 10.48
N GLU A 245 7.91 35.79 10.74
CA GLU A 245 6.81 36.17 11.63
C GLU A 245 5.44 35.81 11.04
N GLU A 246 5.26 35.99 9.73
CA GLU A 246 4.05 35.52 9.05
C GLU A 246 3.91 34.00 9.14
N LEU A 247 5.00 33.23 8.96
CA LEU A 247 4.96 31.78 9.09
C LEU A 247 4.60 31.35 10.51
N LYS A 248 5.14 32.02 11.53
CA LYS A 248 4.78 31.78 12.94
C LYS A 248 3.29 32.03 13.19
N GLN A 249 2.75 33.10 12.61
CA GLN A 249 1.33 33.42 12.70
C GLN A 249 0.47 32.36 12.01
N ASP A 250 0.80 31.99 10.77
CA ASP A 250 0.07 30.98 10.00
C ASP A 250 0.12 29.60 10.71
N LEU A 251 1.22 29.28 11.38
CA LEU A 251 1.35 28.03 12.15
C LEU A 251 0.78 28.08 13.58
N THR A 252 0.20 29.20 14.00
CA THR A 252 -0.46 29.29 15.31
C THR A 252 -1.75 28.48 15.31
N GLY A 253 -1.79 27.40 16.11
CA GLY A 253 -2.92 26.46 16.15
C GLY A 253 -2.89 25.40 15.05
N PHE A 254 -1.83 25.35 14.25
CA PHE A 254 -1.64 24.37 13.18
C PHE A 254 -0.33 23.61 13.34
N THR A 255 -0.23 22.48 12.63
CA THR A 255 0.97 21.67 12.50
C THR A 255 1.22 21.41 11.02
N ILE A 256 2.43 21.65 10.53
CA ILE A 256 2.86 21.15 9.22
C ILE A 256 3.62 19.84 9.40
N ALA A 257 3.45 18.91 8.46
CA ALA A 257 4.14 17.62 8.45
C ALA A 257 4.90 17.44 7.15
N GLY A 258 6.11 16.89 7.27
CA GLY A 258 6.98 16.53 6.18
C GLY A 258 7.78 15.27 6.49
N GLU A 259 8.67 14.90 5.57
CA GLU A 259 9.57 13.78 5.70
C GLU A 259 11.02 14.29 5.67
N TYR A 260 11.77 14.03 6.74
CA TYR A 260 13.21 14.26 6.83
C TYR A 260 13.94 13.20 6.00
N VAL A 261 14.63 13.63 4.95
CA VAL A 261 15.20 12.80 3.90
C VAL A 261 16.70 13.06 3.72
N GLY A 262 17.41 12.17 3.01
CA GLY A 262 18.82 12.34 2.61
C GLY A 262 19.88 11.98 3.65
N ASP A 263 19.50 11.78 4.91
CA ASP A 263 20.42 11.27 5.91
C ASP A 263 20.55 9.75 5.78
N LEU A 264 21.66 9.28 5.20
CA LEU A 264 21.95 7.87 4.95
C LEU A 264 21.83 6.98 6.20
N ASN A 265 22.01 7.52 7.41
CA ASN A 265 21.86 6.75 8.65
C ASN A 265 20.41 6.42 8.98
N HIS A 266 19.48 7.25 8.51
CA HIS A 266 18.06 7.18 8.83
C HIS A 266 17.20 6.86 7.61
N GLN A 267 17.78 6.90 6.40
CA GLN A 267 17.10 6.63 5.15
C GLN A 267 16.80 5.13 4.94
N HIS A 268 15.71 4.84 4.24
CA HIS A 268 15.19 3.47 4.16
C HIS A 268 15.64 2.73 2.91
N LEU A 269 15.15 3.12 1.73
CA LEU A 269 15.32 2.41 0.45
C LEU A 269 15.56 3.33 -0.75
N VAL A 270 14.97 4.51 -0.77
CA VAL A 270 15.18 5.52 -1.83
C VAL A 270 16.39 6.36 -1.47
N ARG A 271 17.25 6.71 -2.42
CA ARG A 271 18.41 7.62 -2.22
C ARG A 271 18.01 9.07 -2.52
N TYR A 272 18.43 10.01 -1.68
CA TYR A 272 18.21 11.45 -1.86
C TYR A 272 19.60 12.11 -1.83
N GLN A 273 19.78 13.14 -2.66
CA GLN A 273 21.11 13.74 -2.87
C GLN A 273 21.59 14.61 -1.71
N LYS A 274 20.66 15.24 -0.99
CA LYS A 274 20.94 16.13 0.15
C LYS A 274 19.97 15.88 1.29
N ILE A 275 20.42 16.18 2.51
CA ILE A 275 19.55 16.24 3.68
C ILE A 275 18.56 17.39 3.48
N ASP A 276 17.28 17.14 3.73
CA ASP A 276 16.20 18.09 3.49
C ASP A 276 14.92 17.65 4.22
N ILE A 277 13.89 18.50 4.21
CA ILE A 277 12.54 18.17 4.68
C ILE A 277 11.54 18.38 3.54
N MET A 278 10.80 17.33 3.17
CA MET A 278 9.78 17.38 2.12
C MET A 278 8.37 17.39 2.73
N PHE A 279 7.70 18.53 2.68
CA PHE A 279 6.37 18.75 3.29
C PHE A 279 5.23 18.12 2.48
N TYR A 280 4.20 17.62 3.17
CA TYR A 280 3.06 16.94 2.54
C TYR A 280 1.71 17.13 3.23
N ALA A 281 1.65 17.75 4.43
CA ALA A 281 0.37 18.00 5.08
C ALA A 281 0.38 19.25 5.96
N TYR A 282 -0.79 19.88 6.05
CA TYR A 282 -1.07 21.02 6.91
C TYR A 282 -2.29 20.70 7.78
N ILE A 283 -2.12 20.71 9.11
CA ILE A 283 -3.04 20.07 10.06
C ILE A 283 -3.55 21.12 11.04
N ASN A 284 -4.87 21.27 11.15
CA ASN A 284 -5.48 22.07 12.20
C ASN A 284 -5.49 21.26 13.52
N ASN A 285 -4.87 21.78 14.58
CA ASN A 285 -4.76 21.08 15.86
C ASN A 285 -6.14 20.86 16.51
N GLU A 286 -7.13 21.68 16.21
CA GLU A 286 -8.48 21.54 16.74
C GLU A 286 -9.39 20.66 15.88
N SER A 287 -9.02 20.37 14.63
CA SER A 287 -9.91 19.64 13.72
C SER A 287 -9.98 18.14 14.03
N SER A 288 -11.17 17.55 13.84
CA SER A 288 -11.37 16.09 13.84
C SER A 288 -11.04 15.46 12.49
N ARG A 289 -10.84 16.27 11.44
CA ARG A 289 -10.40 15.78 10.13
C ARG A 289 -8.90 15.42 10.15
N PRO A 290 -8.43 14.62 9.19
CA PRO A 290 -7.03 14.22 9.14
C PRO A 290 -6.05 15.38 8.97
N CYS A 291 -6.36 16.31 8.06
CA CYS A 291 -5.58 17.49 7.70
C CYS A 291 -6.41 18.41 6.78
N LEU A 292 -5.91 19.59 6.46
CA LEU A 292 -6.47 20.47 5.43
C LEU A 292 -6.28 19.87 4.02
N PRO A 293 -7.05 20.32 3.01
CA PRO A 293 -6.91 19.87 1.63
C PRO A 293 -5.47 20.05 1.09
N PRO A 294 -4.97 19.14 0.23
CA PRO A 294 -3.62 19.22 -0.34
C PRO A 294 -3.31 20.52 -1.07
N LEU A 295 -4.27 21.11 -1.78
CA LEU A 295 -4.12 22.41 -2.42
C LEU A 295 -3.81 23.51 -1.40
N ARG A 296 -4.50 23.51 -0.24
CA ARG A 296 -4.27 24.47 0.85
C ARG A 296 -2.89 24.33 1.45
N ALA A 297 -2.46 23.09 1.67
CA ALA A 297 -1.13 22.80 2.19
C ALA A 297 -0.04 23.25 1.20
N SER A 298 -0.22 22.93 -0.09
CA SER A 298 0.73 23.30 -1.16
C SER A 298 0.86 24.81 -1.31
N ALA A 299 -0.24 25.55 -1.21
CA ALA A 299 -0.23 27.01 -1.21
C ALA A 299 0.61 27.59 -0.06
N LEU A 300 0.46 27.04 1.16
CA LEU A 300 1.29 27.44 2.30
C LEU A 300 2.77 27.12 2.06
N PHE A 301 3.08 25.94 1.51
CA PHE A 301 4.47 25.55 1.26
C PHE A 301 5.12 26.43 0.19
N ALA A 302 4.40 26.72 -0.89
CA ALA A 302 4.83 27.67 -1.90
C ALA A 302 5.04 29.07 -1.31
N LYS A 303 4.12 29.55 -0.44
CA LYS A 303 4.20 30.85 0.26
C LYS A 303 5.57 31.09 0.91
N TYR A 304 6.14 30.04 1.51
CA TYR A 304 7.37 30.12 2.29
C TYR A 304 8.55 29.38 1.65
N ARG A 305 8.48 29.06 0.35
CA ARG A 305 9.51 28.31 -0.38
C ARG A 305 9.91 27.00 0.33
N LEU A 306 8.94 26.37 1.01
CA LEU A 306 9.12 25.10 1.69
C LEU A 306 9.01 23.98 0.66
N LYS A 307 10.04 23.15 0.57
CA LYS A 307 10.06 22.03 -0.37
C LYS A 307 8.95 21.03 -0.03
N SER A 308 8.09 20.73 -0.99
CA SER A 308 6.99 19.78 -0.81
C SER A 308 7.20 18.50 -1.63
N VAL A 309 6.44 17.45 -1.31
CA VAL A 309 6.34 16.27 -2.17
C VAL A 309 5.55 16.60 -3.44
N LYS A 310 5.88 15.93 -4.55
CA LYS A 310 5.12 16.07 -5.79
C LYS A 310 3.66 15.68 -5.56
N MET A 311 2.74 16.49 -6.08
CA MET A 311 1.31 16.29 -6.02
C MET A 311 0.72 16.23 -7.43
N GLU A 312 -0.29 15.39 -7.60
CA GLU A 312 -1.06 15.21 -8.84
C GLU A 312 -2.55 15.15 -8.49
N HIS A 313 -3.38 15.95 -9.17
CA HIS A 313 -4.84 15.81 -9.10
C HIS A 313 -5.27 14.73 -10.10
N VAL A 314 -5.85 13.66 -9.59
CA VAL A 314 -6.21 12.47 -10.39
C VAL A 314 -7.56 12.68 -11.08
N GLY A 315 -8.47 13.42 -10.46
CA GLY A 315 -9.79 13.73 -11.02
C GLY A 315 -10.82 14.07 -9.95
N ASN A 316 -11.99 14.49 -10.43
CA ASN A 316 -13.19 14.74 -9.65
C ASN A 316 -14.26 13.69 -10.00
N PHE A 317 -14.88 13.11 -8.99
CA PHE A 317 -15.79 11.97 -9.16
C PHE A 317 -17.15 12.26 -8.52
N ALA A 318 -18.21 12.19 -9.34
CA ALA A 318 -19.59 12.37 -8.90
C ALA A 318 -20.36 11.05 -8.69
N SER A 319 -19.76 9.91 -9.05
CA SER A 319 -20.37 8.61 -8.83
C SER A 319 -19.39 7.61 -8.25
N LEU A 320 -19.93 6.71 -7.42
CA LEU A 320 -19.13 5.72 -6.72
C LEU A 320 -18.44 4.73 -7.67
N ALA A 321 -19.11 4.34 -8.77
CA ALA A 321 -18.54 3.44 -9.76
C ALA A 321 -17.29 4.03 -10.45
N VAL A 322 -17.37 5.30 -10.86
CA VAL A 322 -16.24 6.00 -11.50
C VAL A 322 -15.11 6.22 -10.50
N PHE A 323 -15.44 6.61 -9.26
CA PHE A 323 -14.47 6.75 -8.16
C PHE A 323 -13.66 5.47 -7.91
N TYR A 324 -14.32 4.31 -7.80
CA TYR A 324 -13.63 3.04 -7.60
C TYR A 324 -12.79 2.61 -8.79
N SER A 325 -13.31 2.79 -10.02
CA SER A 325 -12.57 2.51 -11.25
C SER A 325 -11.27 3.33 -11.32
N ALA A 326 -11.35 4.62 -10.99
CA ALA A 326 -10.18 5.50 -10.94
C ALA A 326 -9.17 5.05 -9.88
N LEU A 327 -9.61 4.69 -8.68
CA LEU A 327 -8.74 4.14 -7.64
C LEU A 327 -8.09 2.82 -8.04
N GLU A 328 -8.80 1.96 -8.77
CA GLU A 328 -8.28 0.67 -9.23
C GLU A 328 -7.16 0.88 -10.26
N ASN A 329 -7.39 1.78 -11.23
CA ASN A 329 -6.39 2.16 -12.22
C ASN A 329 -5.18 2.82 -11.56
N LEU A 330 -5.40 3.71 -10.60
CA LEU A 330 -4.35 4.35 -9.82
C LEU A 330 -3.54 3.33 -9.02
N TYR A 331 -4.19 2.35 -8.39
CA TYR A 331 -3.53 1.27 -7.67
C TYR A 331 -2.63 0.44 -8.57
N LYS A 332 -3.15 0.01 -9.73
CA LYS A 332 -2.41 -0.78 -10.71
C LYS A 332 -1.20 0.00 -11.22
N SER A 333 -1.39 1.27 -11.59
CA SER A 333 -0.32 2.15 -12.06
C SER A 333 0.79 2.33 -11.03
N ILE A 334 0.46 2.69 -9.79
CA ILE A 334 1.46 2.96 -8.75
C ILE A 334 2.16 1.67 -8.29
N SER A 335 1.42 0.56 -8.22
CA SER A 335 1.98 -0.72 -7.76
C SER A 335 3.01 -1.30 -8.73
N SER A 336 2.84 -1.09 -10.05
CA SER A 336 3.73 -1.61 -11.10
C SER A 336 4.94 -0.72 -11.39
N GLN A 337 4.99 0.49 -10.83
CA GLN A 337 6.11 1.41 -11.02
C GLN A 337 7.35 1.02 -10.22
N SER A 338 8.51 1.49 -10.71
CA SER A 338 9.82 1.26 -10.09
C SER A 338 10.04 2.13 -8.85
N LEU A 339 10.97 1.71 -7.99
CA LEU A 339 11.44 2.46 -6.84
C LEU A 339 12.09 3.79 -7.26
N GLU A 340 12.71 3.85 -8.45
CA GLU A 340 13.32 5.07 -8.98
C GLU A 340 12.29 6.10 -9.45
N SER A 341 11.18 5.65 -10.03
CA SER A 341 10.15 6.53 -10.60
C SER A 341 9.15 7.02 -9.56
N GLU A 342 8.72 6.13 -8.67
CA GLU A 342 7.59 6.36 -7.75
C GLU A 342 7.99 6.20 -6.28
N GLU A 343 9.29 6.08 -6.00
CA GLU A 343 9.83 5.98 -4.65
C GLU A 343 9.17 4.84 -3.83
N GLU A 344 8.78 5.09 -2.57
CA GLU A 344 8.03 4.11 -1.77
C GLU A 344 6.62 3.83 -2.33
N GLY A 345 6.09 4.75 -3.15
CA GLY A 345 4.72 4.79 -3.63
C GLY A 345 4.10 6.16 -3.44
N SER A 346 2.80 6.18 -3.15
CA SER A 346 2.02 7.41 -3.01
C SER A 346 1.04 7.35 -1.84
N VAL A 347 0.70 8.53 -1.32
CA VAL A 347 -0.41 8.75 -0.40
C VAL A 347 -1.56 9.33 -1.19
N ILE A 348 -2.73 8.71 -1.09
CA ILE A 348 -3.95 9.15 -1.75
C ILE A 348 -4.79 9.91 -0.74
N TYR A 349 -5.12 11.16 -1.07
CA TYR A 349 -6.01 12.01 -0.29
C TYR A 349 -7.38 11.98 -0.95
N ILE A 350 -8.38 11.63 -0.16
CA ILE A 350 -9.78 11.56 -0.59
C ILE A 350 -10.44 12.82 -0.02
N VAL A 351 -10.77 13.76 -0.91
CA VAL A 351 -11.19 15.10 -0.55
C VAL A 351 -12.62 15.32 -1.05
N LYS A 352 -13.52 15.68 -0.14
CA LYS A 352 -14.87 16.12 -0.49
C LYS A 352 -14.81 17.50 -1.10
N ASN A 353 -15.58 17.71 -2.16
CA ASN A 353 -15.75 18.99 -2.81
C ASN A 353 -17.25 19.27 -3.01
N ASP A 354 -17.74 20.32 -2.33
CA ASP A 354 -19.12 20.80 -2.41
C ASP A 354 -19.38 21.66 -3.68
N HIS A 355 -18.35 22.00 -4.45
CA HIS A 355 -18.44 22.85 -5.64
C HIS A 355 -17.83 22.16 -6.87
N THR A 356 -18.67 21.44 -7.60
CA THR A 356 -18.31 20.59 -8.75
C THR A 356 -17.72 21.34 -9.94
N GLU A 357 -18.07 22.61 -10.12
CA GLU A 357 -17.74 23.39 -11.33
C GLU A 357 -16.68 24.48 -11.07
N ASN A 358 -15.94 24.41 -9.97
CA ASN A 358 -14.97 25.45 -9.67
C ASN A 358 -13.69 25.30 -10.51
N HIS A 359 -13.70 25.88 -11.71
CA HIS A 359 -12.57 25.92 -12.63
C HIS A 359 -11.26 26.45 -12.00
N LEU A 360 -11.34 27.24 -10.92
CA LEU A 360 -10.15 27.70 -10.19
C LEU A 360 -9.41 26.55 -9.52
N LEU A 361 -10.11 25.52 -9.01
CA LEU A 361 -9.46 24.37 -8.36
C LEU A 361 -8.72 23.49 -9.36
N THR A 362 -9.28 23.28 -10.55
CA THR A 362 -8.61 22.58 -11.67
C THR A 362 -7.42 23.38 -12.17
N SER A 363 -7.58 24.69 -12.37
CA SER A 363 -6.47 25.56 -12.79
C SER A 363 -5.35 25.60 -11.73
N ALA A 364 -5.73 25.59 -10.44
CA ALA A 364 -4.79 25.55 -9.34
C ALA A 364 -3.96 24.26 -9.32
N SER A 365 -4.59 23.10 -9.53
CA SER A 365 -3.90 21.81 -9.51
C SER A 365 -2.87 21.69 -10.64
N GLU A 366 -3.20 22.23 -11.83
CA GLU A 366 -2.26 22.33 -12.95
C GLU A 366 -1.12 23.31 -12.66
N THR A 367 -1.43 24.47 -12.07
CA THR A 367 -0.45 25.53 -11.75
C THR A 367 0.50 25.13 -10.64
N ILE A 368 0.07 24.31 -9.67
CA ILE A 368 0.93 23.81 -8.58
C ILE A 368 2.16 23.06 -9.13
N SER A 369 2.03 22.40 -10.28
CA SER A 369 3.14 21.71 -10.92
C SER A 369 4.19 22.66 -11.51
N GLN A 370 3.87 23.94 -11.68
CA GLN A 370 4.71 24.96 -12.33
C GLN A 370 5.37 25.93 -11.33
N GLU A 371 5.20 25.72 -10.02
CA GLU A 371 5.77 26.57 -8.95
C GLU A 371 5.41 28.07 -9.05
N ASN A 372 4.28 28.43 -9.68
CA ASN A 372 3.88 29.82 -9.86
C ASN A 372 3.19 30.39 -8.60
N PHE A 373 3.86 31.30 -7.91
CA PHE A 373 3.47 31.82 -6.60
C PHE A 373 2.25 32.76 -6.63
N ASP A 374 2.14 33.60 -7.66
CA ASP A 374 1.18 34.72 -7.70
C ASP A 374 -0.28 34.26 -7.64
N PHE A 375 -0.54 33.04 -8.10
CA PHE A 375 -1.87 32.44 -8.08
C PHE A 375 -2.41 32.24 -6.65
N TYR A 376 -1.56 31.93 -5.67
CA TYR A 376 -2.01 31.64 -4.30
C TYR A 376 -2.45 32.86 -3.52
N MET A 377 -2.16 34.07 -4.02
CA MET A 377 -2.60 35.30 -3.37
C MET A 377 -4.04 35.69 -3.74
N ASN A 378 -4.70 34.92 -4.62
CA ASN A 378 -6.09 35.17 -5.01
C ASN A 378 -7.08 34.79 -3.87
N PRO A 379 -7.87 35.73 -3.32
CA PRO A 379 -8.88 35.43 -2.31
C PRO A 379 -9.94 34.40 -2.75
N GLU A 380 -10.29 34.37 -4.04
CA GLU A 380 -11.24 33.42 -4.61
C GLU A 380 -10.71 31.98 -4.53
N PHE A 381 -9.40 31.80 -4.72
CA PHE A 381 -8.75 30.51 -4.55
C PHE A 381 -8.89 30.01 -3.10
N TYR A 382 -8.63 30.87 -2.10
CA TYR A 382 -8.82 30.47 -0.70
C TYR A 382 -10.27 30.15 -0.39
N SER A 383 -11.23 30.90 -0.93
CA SER A 383 -12.65 30.58 -0.80
C SER A 383 -12.97 29.19 -1.36
N ALA A 384 -12.47 28.89 -2.56
CA ALA A 384 -12.66 27.61 -3.24
C ALA A 384 -12.00 26.44 -2.50
N VAL A 385 -10.79 26.63 -1.98
CA VAL A 385 -10.07 25.58 -1.25
C VAL A 385 -10.66 25.39 0.15
N ASN A 386 -11.26 26.43 0.74
CA ASN A 386 -11.93 26.32 2.03
C ASN A 386 -13.26 25.56 1.96
N SER A 387 -13.85 25.38 0.77
CA SER A 387 -15.00 24.49 0.57
C SER A 387 -14.61 23.02 0.37
N GLN A 388 -13.31 22.71 0.32
CA GLN A 388 -12.82 21.33 0.27
C GLN A 388 -12.59 20.78 1.67
N GLU A 389 -12.82 19.49 1.84
CA GLU A 389 -12.61 18.80 3.11
C GLU A 389 -11.92 17.45 2.91
N THR A 390 -10.73 17.26 3.50
CA THR A 390 -10.06 15.95 3.48
C THR A 390 -10.83 14.96 4.35
N LEU A 391 -11.46 13.96 3.73
CA LEU A 391 -12.24 12.94 4.42
C LEU A 391 -11.35 11.86 5.02
N SER A 392 -10.45 11.32 4.21
CA SER A 392 -9.56 10.23 4.60
C SER A 392 -8.27 10.22 3.78
N LEU A 393 -7.31 9.41 4.23
CA LEU A 393 -6.11 9.11 3.47
C LEU A 393 -5.90 7.60 3.40
N CYS A 394 -5.27 7.13 2.33
CA CYS A 394 -4.69 5.80 2.25
C CYS A 394 -3.34 5.88 1.54
N LYS A 395 -2.60 4.77 1.52
CA LYS A 395 -1.30 4.71 0.82
C LYS A 395 -1.22 3.49 -0.06
N ILE A 396 -0.59 3.67 -1.21
CA ILE A 396 -0.31 2.63 -2.19
C ILE A 396 1.21 2.57 -2.27
N LYS A 397 1.79 1.38 -2.10
CA LYS A 397 3.25 1.19 -2.19
C LYS A 397 3.59 0.45 -3.47
N THR A 398 4.69 0.85 -4.11
CA THR A 398 5.23 0.08 -5.24
C THR A 398 5.50 -1.36 -4.81
N LEU A 399 5.27 -2.32 -5.70
CA LEU A 399 5.57 -3.73 -5.42
C LEU A 399 7.07 -3.92 -5.18
N GLU A 400 7.89 -3.21 -5.94
CA GLU A 400 9.35 -3.23 -5.81
C GLU A 400 9.81 -2.77 -4.42
N TYR A 401 9.29 -1.65 -3.90
CA TYR A 401 9.56 -1.22 -2.53
C TYR A 401 9.19 -2.31 -1.51
N ARG A 402 8.01 -2.93 -1.67
CA ARG A 402 7.55 -3.98 -0.75
C ARG A 402 8.46 -5.21 -0.78
N ILE A 403 8.98 -5.57 -1.95
CA ILE A 403 9.96 -6.66 -2.13
C ILE A 403 11.26 -6.31 -1.40
N PHE A 404 11.86 -5.15 -1.68
CA PHE A 404 13.12 -4.74 -1.05
C PHE A 404 12.99 -4.53 0.46
N ARG A 405 11.84 -4.05 0.94
CA ARG A 405 11.57 -3.94 2.39
C ARG A 405 11.52 -5.32 3.05
N LYS A 406 10.88 -6.31 2.41
CA LYS A 406 10.89 -7.70 2.90
C LYS A 406 12.32 -8.26 2.87
N LEU A 407 13.06 -8.04 1.78
CA LEU A 407 14.47 -8.44 1.66
C LEU A 407 15.31 -7.89 2.82
N ARG A 408 15.21 -6.58 3.10
CA ARG A 408 15.89 -5.91 4.22
C ARG A 408 15.58 -6.60 5.56
N GLN A 409 14.31 -6.90 5.83
CA GLN A 409 13.90 -7.55 7.08
C GLN A 409 14.47 -8.98 7.21
N LYS A 410 14.44 -9.76 6.13
CA LYS A 410 15.00 -11.13 6.14
C LYS A 410 16.53 -11.10 6.26
N ALA A 411 17.21 -10.19 5.57
CA ALA A 411 18.65 -9.99 5.70
C ALA A 411 19.04 -9.57 7.13
N LYS A 412 18.28 -8.67 7.78
CA LYS A 412 18.43 -8.37 9.22
C LYS A 412 18.30 -9.63 10.09
N ALA A 413 17.32 -10.50 9.79
CA ALA A 413 17.11 -11.73 10.53
C ALA A 413 18.23 -12.77 10.34
N ILE A 414 18.86 -12.83 9.16
CA ILE A 414 20.07 -13.63 8.93
C ILE A 414 21.20 -13.09 9.80
N SER A 415 21.40 -11.77 9.80
CA SER A 415 22.48 -11.14 10.55
C SER A 415 22.37 -11.34 12.07
N SER A 416 21.16 -11.47 12.61
CA SER A 416 20.95 -11.66 14.06
C SER A 416 21.03 -13.12 14.51
N LYS A 417 20.77 -14.07 13.61
CA LYS A 417 20.79 -15.51 13.92
C LYS A 417 22.09 -16.12 13.39
N LYS A 418 23.03 -16.44 14.27
CA LYS A 418 24.36 -17.03 13.97
C LYS A 418 24.36 -18.37 13.21
N ASN A 419 23.24 -18.83 12.65
CA ASN A 419 23.14 -20.11 11.95
C ASN A 419 22.95 -19.91 10.43
N PRO A 420 23.95 -20.24 9.60
CA PRO A 420 23.90 -20.07 8.15
C PRO A 420 22.83 -20.93 7.45
N ALA A 421 22.37 -22.05 8.05
CA ALA A 421 21.28 -22.86 7.49
C ALA A 421 19.95 -22.08 7.39
N ASN A 422 19.80 -20.98 8.13
CA ASN A 422 18.63 -20.13 8.08
C ASN A 422 18.53 -19.30 6.78
N ALA A 423 19.64 -19.03 6.08
CA ALA A 423 19.62 -18.18 4.89
C ALA A 423 18.78 -18.78 3.76
N LEU A 424 18.97 -20.07 3.47
CA LEU A 424 18.20 -20.78 2.43
C LEU A 424 16.70 -20.88 2.79
N ILE A 425 16.38 -21.15 4.06
CA ILE A 425 14.99 -21.20 4.55
C ILE A 425 14.33 -19.82 4.39
N LEU A 426 15.03 -18.75 4.79
CA LEU A 426 14.53 -17.39 4.66
C LEU A 426 14.40 -16.95 3.21
N LEU A 427 15.28 -17.42 2.31
CA LEU A 427 15.19 -17.16 0.87
C LEU A 427 13.95 -17.82 0.28
N ASN A 428 13.72 -19.10 0.57
CA ASN A 428 12.53 -19.82 0.12
C ASN A 428 11.24 -19.19 0.65
N LYS A 429 11.26 -18.75 1.92
CA LYS A 429 10.15 -17.99 2.51
C LYS A 429 9.93 -16.66 1.80
N LEU A 430 10.99 -15.91 1.49
CA LEU A 430 10.90 -14.67 0.74
C LEU A 430 10.34 -14.92 -0.66
N LYS A 431 10.84 -15.93 -1.39
CA LYS A 431 10.33 -16.31 -2.72
C LYS A 431 8.84 -16.59 -2.72
N LYS A 432 8.35 -17.34 -1.72
CA LYS A 432 6.91 -17.60 -1.55
C LYS A 432 6.14 -16.31 -1.27
N GLU A 433 6.57 -15.52 -0.28
CA GLU A 433 5.91 -14.25 0.07
C GLU A 433 5.88 -13.26 -1.10
N VAL A 434 6.91 -13.22 -1.95
CA VAL A 434 6.95 -12.36 -3.14
C VAL A 434 6.06 -12.91 -4.25
N LYS A 435 6.06 -14.22 -4.52
CA LYS A 435 5.11 -14.82 -5.49
C LYS A 435 3.66 -14.52 -5.14
N ASP A 436 3.31 -14.65 -3.86
CA ASP A 436 1.98 -14.34 -3.36
C ASP A 436 1.65 -12.84 -3.49
N LEU A 437 2.66 -11.98 -3.26
CA LEU A 437 2.53 -10.52 -3.34
C LEU A 437 2.27 -10.02 -4.78
N VAL A 438 2.85 -10.68 -5.79
CA VAL A 438 2.85 -10.19 -7.19
C VAL A 438 1.94 -11.00 -8.12
N LYS A 439 1.19 -11.97 -7.57
CA LYS A 439 0.43 -12.97 -8.32
C LYS A 439 -0.40 -12.40 -9.48
N ASP A 440 -0.99 -11.23 -9.28
CA ASP A 440 -1.92 -10.59 -10.20
C ASP A 440 -1.39 -9.27 -10.78
N TYR A 441 -0.06 -9.03 -10.72
CA TYR A 441 0.54 -7.74 -11.08
C TYR A 441 1.83 -7.86 -11.89
N GLU A 442 2.00 -6.91 -12.80
CA GLU A 442 3.26 -6.71 -13.50
C GLU A 442 4.27 -6.02 -12.56
N LEU A 443 5.51 -6.49 -12.60
CA LEU A 443 6.64 -5.90 -11.91
C LEU A 443 7.49 -5.06 -12.88
N PRO A 444 8.22 -4.03 -12.39
CA PRO A 444 9.16 -3.28 -13.22
C PRO A 444 10.24 -4.14 -13.88
N ARG A 445 10.63 -5.24 -13.20
CA ARG A 445 11.60 -6.23 -13.68
C ARG A 445 11.04 -7.65 -13.54
N PRO A 446 11.53 -8.64 -14.31
CA PRO A 446 11.12 -10.02 -14.15
C PRO A 446 11.30 -10.53 -12.72
N LEU A 447 10.41 -11.40 -12.25
CA LEU A 447 10.44 -11.89 -10.87
C LEU A 447 11.78 -12.56 -10.48
N ASP A 448 12.42 -13.24 -11.43
CA ASP A 448 13.70 -13.92 -11.20
C ASP A 448 14.84 -12.95 -10.88
N TYR A 449 14.81 -11.72 -11.42
CA TYR A 449 15.78 -10.67 -11.09
C TYR A 449 15.77 -10.35 -9.58
N TYR A 450 14.58 -10.19 -8.99
CA TYR A 450 14.46 -9.94 -7.54
C TYR A 450 14.90 -11.14 -6.69
N PHE A 451 14.72 -12.36 -7.21
CA PHE A 451 15.19 -13.58 -6.54
C PHE A 451 16.69 -13.72 -6.58
N GLU A 452 17.33 -13.30 -7.67
CA GLU A 452 18.77 -13.25 -7.80
C GLU A 452 19.37 -12.20 -6.85
N ILE A 453 18.81 -10.98 -6.81
CA ILE A 453 19.17 -9.96 -5.81
C ILE A 453 19.08 -10.54 -4.40
N ALA A 454 17.98 -11.23 -4.08
CA ALA A 454 17.80 -11.80 -2.75
C ALA A 454 18.83 -12.89 -2.42
N ALA A 455 19.14 -13.77 -3.36
CA ALA A 455 20.14 -14.82 -3.20
C ALA A 455 21.53 -14.22 -2.99
N THR A 456 21.94 -13.30 -3.85
CA THR A 456 23.22 -12.59 -3.78
C THR A 456 23.34 -11.80 -2.49
N ALA A 457 22.28 -11.08 -2.08
CA ALA A 457 22.25 -10.35 -0.81
C ALA A 457 22.43 -11.29 0.40
N PHE A 458 21.81 -12.47 0.38
CA PHE A 458 21.87 -13.39 1.52
C PHE A 458 23.21 -14.10 1.63
N GLU A 459 23.83 -14.50 0.51
CA GLU A 459 25.21 -15.01 0.52
C GLU A 459 26.19 -13.92 0.99
N TYR A 460 26.04 -12.68 0.52
CA TYR A 460 26.88 -11.58 0.98
C TYR A 460 26.76 -11.31 2.49
N VAL A 461 25.54 -11.32 3.02
CA VAL A 461 25.29 -11.12 4.47
C VAL A 461 25.86 -12.29 5.29
N LYS A 462 25.80 -13.53 4.77
CA LYS A 462 26.29 -14.75 5.43
C LYS A 462 27.82 -14.75 5.59
N GLU A 463 28.56 -14.26 4.62
CA GLU A 463 30.03 -14.27 4.64
C GLU A 463 30.64 -13.09 5.42
N SER A 464 29.87 -12.03 5.64
CA SER A 464 30.45 -10.75 6.04
C SER A 464 30.53 -10.49 7.55
N LYS A 465 31.68 -9.93 7.99
CA LYS A 465 31.78 -9.10 9.21
C LYS A 465 31.05 -7.74 9.07
N TYR A 466 30.38 -7.49 7.95
CA TYR A 466 29.81 -6.19 7.56
C TYR A 466 28.38 -5.96 8.09
N ILE A 467 27.91 -6.74 9.05
CA ILE A 467 26.57 -6.63 9.65
C ILE A 467 26.30 -5.21 10.19
N GLU A 468 27.29 -4.56 10.81
CA GLU A 468 27.12 -3.18 11.28
C GLU A 468 27.00 -2.17 10.13
N ARG A 469 27.73 -2.38 9.02
CA ARG A 469 27.62 -1.54 7.82
C ARG A 469 26.26 -1.71 7.15
N PHE A 470 25.73 -2.93 7.11
CA PHE A 470 24.36 -3.21 6.63
C PHE A 470 23.30 -2.46 7.45
N LYS A 471 23.52 -2.24 8.75
CA LYS A 471 22.59 -1.46 9.59
C LYS A 471 22.62 0.05 9.27
N LYS A 472 23.77 0.60 8.89
CA LYS A 472 23.97 2.04 8.66
C LYS A 472 23.95 2.47 7.17
N GLY A 473 24.00 1.53 6.23
CA GLY A 473 24.08 1.82 4.79
C GLY A 473 23.38 0.75 3.94
N TYR A 474 22.09 0.49 4.21
CA TYR A 474 21.35 -0.53 3.47
C TYR A 474 21.17 -0.19 1.99
N ILE A 475 21.07 1.10 1.64
CA ILE A 475 20.90 1.56 0.26
C ILE A 475 22.17 1.27 -0.54
N ASP A 476 23.35 1.67 -0.03
CA ASP A 476 24.63 1.36 -0.66
C ASP A 476 24.84 -0.15 -0.84
N PHE A 477 24.41 -0.93 0.16
CA PHE A 477 24.42 -2.39 0.08
C PHE A 477 23.51 -2.88 -1.05
N LEU A 478 22.26 -2.40 -1.13
CA LEU A 478 21.31 -2.84 -2.15
C LEU A 478 21.80 -2.46 -3.56
N ASP A 479 22.30 -1.25 -3.75
CA ASP A 479 22.83 -0.77 -5.03
C ASP A 479 23.99 -1.64 -5.51
N LYS A 480 24.90 -2.03 -4.60
CA LYS A 480 25.98 -2.95 -4.91
C LYS A 480 25.45 -4.33 -5.34
N ILE A 481 24.48 -4.88 -4.62
CA ILE A 481 23.90 -6.18 -4.97
C ILE A 481 23.24 -6.11 -6.35
N ARG A 482 22.57 -5.01 -6.68
CA ARG A 482 22.00 -4.78 -8.01
C ARG A 482 23.08 -4.76 -9.08
N GLN A 483 24.15 -3.98 -8.90
CA GLN A 483 25.28 -3.93 -9.84
C GLN A 483 25.86 -5.33 -10.12
N ILE A 484 26.03 -6.17 -9.08
CA ILE A 484 26.50 -7.55 -9.23
C ILE A 484 25.54 -8.37 -10.11
N VAL A 485 24.23 -8.28 -9.86
CA VAL A 485 23.20 -9.01 -10.62
C VAL A 485 23.08 -8.49 -12.05
N ASP A 486 23.25 -7.19 -12.25
CA ASP A 486 23.23 -6.55 -13.56
C ASP A 486 24.49 -6.87 -14.40
N GLY A 487 25.43 -7.67 -13.87
CA GLY A 487 26.68 -8.02 -14.54
C GLY A 487 27.66 -6.85 -14.68
N VAL A 488 27.36 -5.72 -14.04
CA VAL A 488 28.28 -4.60 -13.94
C VAL A 488 29.38 -5.02 -12.98
N ALA A 489 30.63 -5.05 -13.45
CA ALA A 489 31.78 -5.44 -12.64
C ALA A 489 31.70 -4.71 -11.29
N PRO A 490 31.53 -5.44 -10.16
CA PRO A 490 31.26 -4.79 -8.90
C PRO A 490 32.44 -3.88 -8.59
N VAL A 491 32.17 -2.57 -8.46
CA VAL A 491 33.18 -1.64 -7.96
C VAL A 491 33.68 -2.23 -6.64
N PRO A 492 34.98 -2.59 -6.52
CA PRO A 492 35.49 -3.20 -5.31
C PRO A 492 35.11 -2.32 -4.12
N PHE A 493 34.71 -2.91 -2.99
CA PHE A 493 34.29 -2.17 -1.78
C PHE A 493 35.46 -1.44 -1.07
N LEU A 494 36.52 -1.13 -1.84
CA LEU A 494 37.79 -0.54 -1.49
C LEU A 494 38.29 0.31 -2.68
N SER A 495 37.64 1.44 -2.95
CA SER A 495 38.30 2.59 -3.60
C SER A 495 37.54 3.93 -3.54
N HIS A 496 36.28 4.02 -3.11
CA HIS A 496 35.70 5.32 -2.72
C HIS A 496 36.09 5.79 -1.29
N GLU A 497 36.90 4.97 -0.60
CA GLU A 497 37.86 5.41 0.43
C GLU A 497 39.32 5.04 0.03
N LYS A 498 39.65 4.98 -1.27
CA LYS A 498 40.91 5.60 -1.63
C LYS A 498 40.62 7.08 -1.48
N SER A 499 41.26 7.66 -0.48
CA SER A 499 41.59 9.07 -0.50
C SER A 499 41.71 9.53 -1.96
N ILE A 500 40.72 10.29 -2.42
CA ILE A 500 41.05 11.53 -3.13
C ILE A 500 42.23 12.06 -2.33
N GLU A 501 43.42 12.14 -2.92
CA GLU A 501 44.57 12.77 -2.29
C GLU A 501 44.11 14.17 -1.88
N ARG A 502 43.71 14.26 -0.61
CA ARG A 502 43.23 15.47 0.02
C ARG A 502 44.46 16.08 0.64
N LYS A 503 44.57 17.39 0.52
CA LYS A 503 45.43 18.23 1.36
C LYS A 503 45.44 17.67 2.80
N PRO A 504 46.59 17.65 3.49
CA PRO A 504 46.73 17.00 4.78
C PRO A 504 45.62 17.49 5.73
N LEU A 505 44.86 16.54 6.28
CA LEU A 505 43.74 16.81 7.17
C LEU A 505 44.23 17.26 8.56
N SER A 506 45.52 17.11 8.84
CA SER A 506 46.12 17.58 10.10
C SER A 506 47.56 18.04 9.95
N ILE A 507 47.97 19.03 10.74
CA ILE A 507 49.36 19.35 11.01
C ILE A 507 49.67 18.89 12.43
N ILE A 508 50.73 18.11 12.58
CA ILE A 508 51.17 17.57 13.86
C ILE A 508 52.53 18.17 14.20
N ILE A 509 52.57 19.03 15.22
CA ILE A 509 53.80 19.65 15.70
C ILE A 509 54.31 18.86 16.92
N ASN A 510 55.41 18.13 16.71
CA ASN A 510 56.18 17.47 17.76
C ASN A 510 57.20 18.45 18.33
N SER A 511 56.99 18.87 19.59
CA SER A 511 57.88 19.79 20.28
C SER A 511 58.02 19.45 21.75
N PRO A 512 59.17 19.69 22.41
CA PRO A 512 59.30 19.50 23.86
C PRO A 512 58.20 20.23 24.63
N PRO A 513 57.76 19.70 25.80
CA PRO A 513 56.81 20.38 26.66
C PRO A 513 57.23 21.84 26.91
N CYS A 514 56.30 22.80 26.87
CA CYS A 514 56.59 24.22 27.07
C CYS A 514 57.60 24.87 26.10
N PHE A 515 58.07 24.18 25.05
CA PHE A 515 58.98 24.80 24.08
C PHE A 515 58.29 25.89 23.27
N ILE A 516 57.05 25.63 22.84
CA ILE A 516 56.19 26.59 22.17
C ILE A 516 55.46 27.39 23.24
N THR A 517 55.72 28.70 23.29
CA THR A 517 55.04 29.62 24.21
C THR A 517 53.58 29.87 23.77
N PRO A 518 52.69 30.32 24.67
CA PRO A 518 51.31 30.65 24.28
C PRO A 518 51.21 31.66 23.13
N LYS A 519 52.08 32.68 23.12
CA LYS A 519 52.14 33.68 22.04
C LYS A 519 52.57 33.07 20.71
N GLU A 520 53.49 32.12 20.74
CA GLU A 520 53.92 31.38 19.55
C GLU A 520 52.82 30.45 19.04
N ALA A 521 52.06 29.81 19.94
CA ALA A 521 50.89 29.02 19.56
C ALA A 521 49.80 29.87 18.88
N GLU A 522 49.53 31.08 19.36
CA GLU A 522 48.62 32.04 18.72
C GLU A 522 49.06 32.37 17.28
N LEU A 523 50.36 32.54 17.03
CA LEU A 523 50.88 32.75 15.67
C LEU A 523 50.58 31.58 14.72
N PHE A 524 50.66 30.32 15.20
CA PHE A 524 50.25 29.17 14.39
C PHE A 524 48.75 29.21 14.06
N LEU A 525 47.91 29.63 14.99
CA LEU A 525 46.46 29.71 14.78
C LEU A 525 46.09 30.80 13.78
N ASP A 526 46.72 31.97 13.88
CA ASP A 526 46.48 33.10 12.99
C ASP A 526 46.90 32.80 11.54
N VAL A 527 48.05 32.15 11.37
CA VAL A 527 48.64 31.90 10.05
C VAL A 527 48.06 30.65 9.37
N LEU A 528 47.82 29.57 10.11
CA LEU A 528 47.34 28.30 9.55
C LEU A 528 45.82 28.16 9.57
N LYS A 529 45.13 28.97 10.38
CA LYS A 529 43.66 29.03 10.50
C LYS A 529 42.99 27.66 10.65
N PRO A 530 43.38 26.83 11.65
CA PRO A 530 42.80 25.52 11.79
C PRO A 530 41.36 25.52 12.29
N ASN A 531 40.58 24.51 11.89
CA ASN A 531 39.20 24.32 12.35
C ASN A 531 39.15 23.81 13.81
N GLU A 532 40.17 23.07 14.23
CA GLU A 532 40.26 22.50 15.57
C GLU A 532 41.73 22.43 16.03
N VAL A 533 41.96 22.68 17.32
CA VAL A 533 43.27 22.56 17.97
C VAL A 533 43.20 21.47 19.02
N VAL A 534 44.10 20.49 18.94
CA VAL A 534 44.17 19.38 19.90
C VAL A 534 45.57 19.24 20.47
N TYR A 535 45.67 18.79 21.72
CA TYR A 535 46.95 18.57 22.42
C TYR A 535 47.32 17.08 22.54
N GLN A 536 46.59 16.23 21.82
CA GLN A 536 46.78 14.78 21.76
C GLN A 536 46.43 14.30 20.36
N TRP A 537 47.18 13.31 19.86
CA TRP A 537 46.89 12.66 18.58
C TRP A 537 46.70 11.17 18.76
N ASN A 538 45.69 10.62 18.08
CA ASN A 538 45.40 9.20 18.05
C ASN A 538 45.02 8.79 16.62
N GLU A 539 45.80 7.90 16.02
CA GLU A 539 45.62 7.37 14.66
C GLU A 539 44.25 6.72 14.42
N THR A 540 43.58 6.26 15.48
CA THR A 540 42.26 5.60 15.42
C THR A 540 41.07 6.56 15.54
N SER A 541 41.31 7.82 15.94
CA SER A 541 40.27 8.85 15.95
C SER A 541 39.86 9.11 14.50
N LYS A 542 38.59 8.84 14.17
CA LYS A 542 38.05 9.24 12.87
C LYS A 542 38.17 10.77 12.80
N VAL A 543 39.02 11.27 11.91
CA VAL A 543 39.13 12.70 11.63
C VAL A 543 37.87 13.07 10.86
N GLU A 544 36.80 13.35 11.60
CA GLU A 544 35.53 13.83 11.06
C GLU A 544 35.78 15.25 10.53
N LYS A 545 35.90 15.35 9.19
CA LYS A 545 35.98 16.56 8.33
C LYS A 545 36.53 17.86 8.98
N GLY A 546 37.74 18.26 8.59
CA GLY A 546 38.31 19.59 8.87
C GLY A 546 39.84 19.57 9.00
N PHE A 547 40.50 20.72 8.81
CA PHE A 547 41.94 20.88 9.05
C PHE A 547 42.19 21.02 10.56
N LYS A 548 42.99 20.11 11.14
CA LYS A 548 43.32 20.12 12.59
C LYS A 548 44.78 20.49 12.82
N LEU A 549 45.05 21.28 13.87
CA LEU A 549 46.40 21.53 14.36
C LEU A 549 46.63 20.78 15.69
N CYS A 550 47.64 19.92 15.73
CA CYS A 550 47.96 19.09 16.88
C CYS A 550 49.30 19.52 17.50
N PHE A 551 49.30 19.98 18.75
CA PHE A 551 50.54 20.23 19.51
C PHE A 551 50.85 19.04 20.42
N LEU A 552 51.95 18.34 20.17
CA LEU A 552 52.31 17.11 20.90
C LEU A 552 53.57 17.31 21.71
N SER A 553 53.42 17.24 23.04
CA SER A 553 54.51 17.30 24.02
C SER A 553 55.05 15.93 24.45
N HIS A 554 54.62 14.86 23.79
CA HIS A 554 54.97 13.48 24.12
C HIS A 554 55.27 12.67 22.86
N ARG A 555 55.90 11.50 23.05
CA ARG A 555 56.17 10.59 21.94
C ARG A 555 54.86 10.15 21.30
N VAL A 556 54.84 10.28 19.99
CA VAL A 556 53.73 9.84 19.16
C VAL A 556 53.94 8.40 18.76
N LYS A 557 52.97 7.52 19.02
CA LYS A 557 53.01 6.17 18.48
C LYS A 557 52.58 6.20 17.03
N ILE A 558 53.56 6.38 16.15
CA ILE A 558 53.35 6.33 14.71
C ILE A 558 53.47 4.87 14.28
N SER A 559 52.39 4.31 13.77
CA SER A 559 52.43 2.95 13.25
C SER A 559 53.18 2.90 11.92
N LYS A 560 53.66 1.72 11.52
CA LYS A 560 54.20 1.49 10.16
C LYS A 560 53.19 1.77 9.04
N ASN A 561 51.93 2.02 9.40
CA ASN A 561 50.82 2.30 8.50
C ASN A 561 50.42 3.79 8.54
N PHE A 562 51.37 4.70 8.82
CA PHE A 562 51.12 6.13 8.77
C PHE A 562 50.37 6.49 7.47
N LYS A 563 49.17 7.04 7.64
CA LYS A 563 48.35 7.46 6.51
C LYS A 563 48.85 8.84 6.10
N GLN A 564 49.01 9.08 4.81
CA GLN A 564 49.50 10.34 4.20
C GLN A 564 48.50 11.52 4.36
N ASN A 565 47.78 11.58 5.48
CA ASN A 565 46.74 12.55 5.77
C ASN A 565 47.16 13.56 6.85
N ALA A 566 48.42 13.57 7.27
CA ALA A 566 48.96 14.58 8.19
C ALA A 566 50.36 15.05 7.76
N LEU A 567 50.67 16.32 8.03
CA LEU A 567 52.00 16.91 7.92
C LEU A 567 52.66 16.90 9.30
N ILE A 568 53.77 16.18 9.46
CA ILE A 568 54.47 16.05 10.74
C ILE A 568 55.62 17.06 10.77
N VAL A 569 55.61 17.92 11.78
CA VAL A 569 56.59 18.98 11.99
C VAL A 569 57.37 18.67 13.26
N PHE A 570 58.68 18.51 13.15
CA PHE A 570 59.58 18.43 14.30
C PHE A 570 60.13 19.82 14.61
N TYR A 571 59.80 20.36 15.79
CA TYR A 571 60.14 21.72 16.18
C TYR A 571 60.68 21.77 17.61
N GLY A 572 61.91 22.30 17.78
CA GLY A 572 62.55 22.38 19.10
C GLY A 572 63.05 21.06 19.68
N ALA A 573 63.02 19.96 18.92
CA ALA A 573 63.56 18.68 19.34
C ALA A 573 65.10 18.66 19.26
N THR A 574 65.77 19.59 19.94
CA THR A 574 67.24 19.69 20.01
C THR A 574 67.71 19.70 21.45
N SER A 575 69.01 19.48 21.67
CA SER A 575 69.61 19.60 23.01
C SER A 575 69.34 20.97 23.64
N GLU A 576 69.40 22.03 22.84
CA GLU A 576 69.10 23.40 23.26
C GLU A 576 67.61 23.58 23.59
N GLY A 577 66.71 23.03 22.77
CA GLY A 577 65.28 23.06 23.05
C GLY A 577 64.88 22.26 24.31
N ILE A 578 65.59 21.18 24.61
CA ILE A 578 65.44 20.43 25.86
C ILE A 578 65.93 21.23 27.06
N ILE A 579 67.07 21.92 26.95
CA ILE A 579 67.58 22.80 28.02
C ILE A 579 66.57 23.91 28.30
N ARG A 580 66.08 24.59 27.26
CA ARG A 580 65.04 25.62 27.36
C ARG A 580 63.76 25.07 28.00
N CYS A 581 63.32 23.89 27.58
CA CYS A 581 62.17 23.19 28.16
C CYS A 581 62.37 22.88 29.65
N GLU A 582 63.56 22.41 30.04
CA GLU A 582 63.88 22.11 31.43
C GLU A 582 63.86 23.38 32.30
N GLU A 583 64.38 24.49 31.79
CA GLU A 583 64.35 25.81 32.46
C GLU A 583 62.90 26.31 32.64
N GLU A 584 62.09 26.25 31.58
CA GLU A 584 60.68 26.64 31.63
C GLU A 584 59.87 25.74 32.56
N LEU A 585 60.09 24.42 32.54
CA LEU A 585 59.44 23.48 33.45
C LEU A 585 59.84 23.76 34.91
N LYS A 586 61.10 24.11 35.18
CA LYS A 586 61.54 24.53 36.52
C LYS A 586 60.88 25.85 36.94
N ALA A 587 60.72 26.80 36.02
CA ALA A 587 59.99 28.03 36.28
C ALA A 587 58.51 27.76 36.60
N TYR A 588 57.84 26.88 35.84
CA TYR A 588 56.46 26.46 36.09
C TYR A 588 56.30 25.66 37.39
N ALA A 589 57.30 24.88 37.80
CA ALA A 589 57.29 24.19 39.09
C ALA A 589 57.25 25.16 40.28
N ASN A 590 57.75 26.38 40.09
CA ASN A 590 57.73 27.46 41.09
C ASN A 590 56.50 28.37 40.94
N ALA A 591 55.70 28.23 39.87
CA ALA A 591 54.50 29.01 39.61
C ALA A 591 53.24 28.38 40.25
N ASN A 592 52.14 29.15 40.33
CA ASN A 592 50.89 28.67 40.90
C ASN A 592 50.33 27.48 40.07
N PRO A 593 49.98 26.32 40.66
CA PRO A 593 49.51 25.15 39.92
C PRO A 593 48.31 25.39 39.00
N SER A 594 47.49 26.41 39.28
CA SER A 594 46.34 26.80 38.45
C SER A 594 46.71 27.42 37.10
N THR A 595 47.96 27.89 36.92
CA THR A 595 48.43 28.50 35.66
C THR A 595 49.21 27.53 34.77
N VAL A 596 49.37 26.27 35.21
CA VAL A 596 50.15 25.27 34.47
C VAL A 596 49.23 24.53 33.48
N PRO A 597 49.54 24.52 32.16
CA PRO A 597 48.77 23.74 31.19
C PRO A 597 48.71 22.25 31.56
N SER A 598 47.55 21.61 31.35
CA SER A 598 47.33 20.22 31.78
C SER A 598 48.29 19.21 31.13
N CYS A 599 48.78 19.50 29.92
CA CYS A 599 49.79 18.69 29.21
C CYS A 599 51.19 18.76 29.84
N VAL A 600 51.45 19.72 30.71
CA VAL A 600 52.74 19.98 31.38
C VAL A 600 52.80 19.31 32.75
N LEU A 601 51.65 19.16 33.42
CA LEU A 601 51.54 18.53 34.75
C LEU A 601 52.21 17.14 34.89
N PRO A 602 52.19 16.24 33.89
CA PRO A 602 52.87 14.93 34.00
C PRO A 602 54.40 15.03 34.13
N PHE A 603 55.00 16.14 33.67
CA PHE A 603 56.44 16.38 33.74
C PHE A 603 56.84 17.02 35.07
N LEU A 604 56.03 17.97 35.58
CA LEU A 604 56.31 18.65 36.86
C LEU A 604 56.23 17.75 38.09
N LYS A 605 55.45 16.66 38.02
CA LYS A 605 55.26 15.74 39.16
C LYS A 605 56.46 14.84 39.45
N ARG A 606 57.52 14.88 38.64
CA ARG A 606 58.65 13.95 38.76
C ARG A 606 59.98 14.66 39.02
N LYS A 607 60.86 14.01 39.78
CA LYS A 607 62.19 14.55 40.16
C LYS A 607 63.26 14.37 39.07
N ASP A 608 62.98 13.58 38.03
CA ASP A 608 63.91 13.15 36.97
C ASP A 608 63.61 13.80 35.61
N ILE A 609 63.30 15.11 35.59
CA ILE A 609 62.89 15.83 34.37
C ILE A 609 63.95 15.74 33.27
N GLY A 610 65.20 16.09 33.56
CA GLY A 610 66.31 16.08 32.59
C GLY A 610 66.50 14.73 31.87
N PRO A 611 66.74 13.62 32.59
CA PRO A 611 66.86 12.29 31.98
C PRO A 611 65.67 11.88 31.10
N ARG A 612 64.46 12.29 31.47
CA ARG A 612 63.25 11.97 30.70
C ARG A 612 63.12 12.81 29.44
N LEU A 613 63.49 14.08 29.49
CA LEU A 613 63.55 14.95 28.33
C LEU A 613 64.63 14.46 27.34
N SER A 614 65.82 14.06 27.83
CA SER A 614 66.86 13.45 27.00
C SER A 614 66.41 12.14 26.36
N LYS A 615 65.63 11.32 27.08
CA LYS A 615 65.02 10.11 26.53
C LYS A 615 63.96 10.43 25.47
N LEU A 616 63.15 11.45 25.68
CA LEU A 616 62.14 11.88 24.71
C LEU A 616 62.81 12.39 23.42
N LEU A 617 63.92 13.13 23.56
CA LEU A 617 64.74 13.58 22.44
C LEU A 617 65.25 12.40 21.62
N SER A 618 65.85 11.38 22.25
CA SER A 618 66.36 10.22 21.51
C SER A 618 65.24 9.40 20.84
N GLU A 619 64.07 9.31 21.46
CA GLU A 619 62.88 8.71 20.87
C GLU A 619 62.39 9.50 19.64
N TRP A 620 62.36 10.83 19.71
CA TRP A 620 61.99 11.68 18.57
C TRP A 620 63.00 11.64 17.44
N THR A 621 64.31 11.64 17.71
CA THR A 621 65.33 11.47 16.68
C THR A 621 65.11 10.15 15.92
N THR A 622 64.82 9.07 16.64
CA THR A 622 64.54 7.77 16.04
C THR A 622 63.26 7.79 15.17
N ASP A 623 62.17 8.37 15.69
CA ASP A 623 60.89 8.45 14.96
C ASP A 623 60.99 9.38 13.74
N LYS A 624 61.75 10.47 13.85
CA LYS A 624 62.05 11.42 12.78
C LYS A 624 62.84 10.77 11.65
N GLU A 625 63.95 10.09 11.96
CA GLU A 625 64.75 9.38 10.95
C GLU A 625 63.91 8.32 10.22
N PHE A 626 63.09 7.57 10.97
CA PHE A 626 62.18 6.59 10.37
C PHE A 626 61.19 7.26 9.40
N LEU A 627 60.53 8.34 9.83
CA LEU A 627 59.55 9.06 9.05
C LEU A 627 60.13 9.79 7.83
N GLN A 628 61.28 10.44 7.97
CA GLN A 628 61.95 11.12 6.86
C GLN A 628 62.36 10.12 5.77
N ASN A 629 62.79 8.92 6.16
CA ASN A 629 63.14 7.87 5.22
C ASN A 629 61.92 7.26 4.52
N GLN A 630 60.78 7.13 5.20
CA GLN A 630 59.59 6.49 4.64
C GLN A 630 58.63 7.47 3.93
N TYR A 631 58.56 8.72 4.39
CA TYR A 631 57.55 9.71 3.99
C TYR A 631 58.13 11.14 3.89
N PRO A 632 59.20 11.38 3.12
CA PRO A 632 59.92 12.66 3.11
C PRO A 632 59.07 13.88 2.76
N ALA A 633 58.03 13.71 1.93
CA ALA A 633 57.11 14.80 1.56
C ALA A 633 56.21 15.28 2.72
N TYR A 634 55.95 14.42 3.71
CA TYR A 634 55.01 14.67 4.82
C TYR A 634 55.70 15.03 6.13
N VAL A 635 57.02 15.22 6.10
CA VAL A 635 57.82 15.52 7.29
C VAL A 635 58.57 16.83 7.08
N ILE A 636 58.40 17.76 8.01
CA ILE A 636 59.14 19.01 8.11
C ILE A 636 60.08 18.92 9.29
N ASP A 637 61.37 19.09 9.00
CA ASP A 637 62.42 19.21 9.99
C ASP A 637 62.75 20.69 10.18
N ALA A 638 62.32 21.23 11.31
CA ALA A 638 62.46 22.65 11.62
C ALA A 638 63.05 22.87 13.01
N GLU A 639 63.84 21.90 13.49
CA GLU A 639 64.34 21.82 14.87
C GLU A 639 64.90 23.14 15.44
N ASN A 640 65.59 23.93 14.61
CA ASN A 640 66.23 25.20 14.99
C ASN A 640 65.74 26.42 14.20
N LYS A 641 64.61 26.32 13.50
CA LYS A 641 64.11 27.41 12.66
C LYS A 641 63.39 28.48 13.49
N PRO A 642 63.54 29.78 13.19
CA PRO A 642 62.64 30.79 13.75
C PRO A 642 61.18 30.47 13.39
N ILE A 643 60.24 30.72 14.30
CA ILE A 643 58.82 30.37 14.12
C ILE A 643 58.21 30.94 12.82
N LYS A 644 58.62 32.14 12.42
CA LYS A 644 58.14 32.76 11.19
C LYS A 644 58.56 31.98 9.95
N GLU A 645 59.83 31.56 9.89
CA GLU A 645 60.37 30.72 8.82
C GLU A 645 59.70 29.34 8.83
N LEU A 646 59.42 28.77 10.01
CA LEU A 646 58.69 27.52 10.13
C LEU A 646 57.27 27.60 9.54
N LEU A 647 56.54 28.69 9.81
CA LEU A 647 55.20 28.89 9.28
C LEU A 647 55.19 29.02 7.74
N GLU A 648 56.19 29.71 7.18
CA GLU A 648 56.39 29.81 5.73
C GLU A 648 56.66 28.42 5.13
N ILE A 649 57.56 27.62 5.74
CA ILE A 649 57.85 26.24 5.29
C ILE A 649 56.61 25.34 5.35
N ILE A 650 55.78 25.48 6.39
CA ILE A 650 54.53 24.72 6.52
C ILE A 650 53.54 25.09 5.41
N GLN A 651 53.39 26.39 5.11
CA GLN A 651 52.48 26.86 4.06
C GLN A 651 52.93 26.42 2.68
N GLU A 652 54.20 26.61 2.34
CA GLU A 652 54.79 26.13 1.09
C GLU A 652 54.54 24.63 0.93
N ARG A 653 54.78 23.84 1.98
CA ARG A 653 54.56 22.39 1.90
C ARG A 653 53.09 21.99 1.75
N ILE A 654 52.14 22.77 2.27
CA ILE A 654 50.70 22.53 2.01
C ILE A 654 50.34 22.81 0.55
N GLU A 655 50.97 23.80 -0.07
CA GLU A 655 50.75 24.19 -1.46
C GLU A 655 51.40 23.23 -2.45
N GLU A 656 52.58 22.67 -2.12
CA GLU A 656 53.29 21.67 -2.92
C GLU A 656 52.59 20.31 -3.00
N LEU A 657 51.70 20.00 -2.05
CA LEU A 657 50.97 18.73 -2.05
C LEU A 657 49.91 18.75 -3.17
N PRO A 658 49.88 17.71 -4.05
CA PRO A 658 49.08 17.73 -5.28
C PRO A 658 47.60 18.04 -5.01
N ALA A 659 47.04 18.96 -5.81
CA ALA A 659 45.62 19.28 -5.78
C ALA A 659 44.79 18.10 -6.32
N PRO A 660 43.58 17.83 -5.79
CA PRO A 660 42.76 16.72 -6.24
C PRO A 660 42.33 16.93 -7.71
N ILE A 661 42.55 15.91 -8.54
CA ILE A 661 42.24 15.92 -9.98
C ILE A 661 40.70 15.90 -10.16
N GLU A 662 40.12 17.01 -10.65
CA GLU A 662 38.67 17.18 -10.88
C GLU A 662 38.16 16.63 -12.24
N ASN A 663 39.04 16.14 -13.12
CA ASN A 663 38.68 15.92 -14.54
C ASN A 663 38.03 14.56 -14.91
N ASP A 664 37.87 13.61 -13.99
CA ASP A 664 37.31 12.27 -14.35
C ASP A 664 35.77 12.19 -14.29
N MET A 665 35.07 13.18 -13.73
CA MET A 665 33.60 13.20 -13.72
C MET A 665 32.98 13.73 -15.02
N GLN A 666 33.65 14.62 -15.75
CA GLN A 666 33.10 15.19 -17.00
C GLN A 666 33.14 14.21 -18.18
N LYS A 667 34.08 13.26 -18.19
CA LYS A 667 34.21 12.29 -19.30
C LYS A 667 33.14 11.20 -19.30
N VAL A 668 32.54 10.90 -18.14
CA VAL A 668 31.48 9.87 -18.00
C VAL A 668 30.10 10.41 -18.41
N GLU A 669 29.88 11.72 -18.31
CA GLU A 669 28.63 12.37 -18.76
C GLU A 669 28.58 12.63 -20.28
N GLU A 670 29.73 12.73 -20.95
CA GLU A 670 29.78 12.89 -22.40
C GLU A 670 29.61 11.55 -23.16
N GLU A 671 30.08 10.43 -22.61
CA GLU A 671 29.91 9.10 -23.23
C GLU A 671 28.50 8.50 -23.06
N GLN A 672 27.66 9.06 -22.18
CA GLN A 672 26.27 8.64 -21.99
C GLN A 672 25.24 9.42 -22.86
N LYS A 673 25.69 10.39 -23.68
CA LYS A 673 24.81 11.19 -24.54
C LYS A 673 24.51 10.60 -25.92
N GLU A 674 25.14 9.50 -26.33
CA GLU A 674 24.84 8.82 -27.60
C GLU A 674 23.93 7.61 -27.38
N CYS A 675 22.66 7.86 -27.06
CA CYS A 675 21.59 6.87 -27.22
C CYS A 675 20.83 7.26 -28.51
N PRO A 676 20.64 6.36 -29.49
CA PRO A 676 20.02 6.71 -30.76
C PRO A 676 18.61 7.27 -30.50
N GLU A 677 18.35 8.47 -31.01
CA GLU A 677 17.06 9.15 -30.91
C GLU A 677 15.94 8.19 -31.28
N LYS A 678 15.00 7.99 -30.34
CA LYS A 678 13.82 7.15 -30.58
C LYS A 678 13.07 7.73 -31.78
N PRO A 679 12.78 6.93 -32.83
CA PRO A 679 12.07 7.42 -33.99
C PRO A 679 10.70 7.96 -33.56
N ILE A 680 10.41 9.18 -34.00
CA ILE A 680 9.12 9.86 -33.78
C ILE A 680 8.03 8.99 -34.44
N CYS A 681 7.23 8.29 -33.63
CA CYS A 681 6.13 7.45 -34.10
C CYS A 681 5.11 8.31 -34.86
N SER A 682 5.00 8.11 -36.17
CA SER A 682 3.90 8.63 -36.98
C SER A 682 2.56 8.16 -36.39
N GLY A 683 1.59 9.06 -36.21
CA GLY A 683 0.30 8.82 -35.54
C GLY A 683 -0.67 7.85 -36.24
N LYS A 684 -0.18 6.78 -36.87
CA LYS A 684 -0.95 5.75 -37.57
C LYS A 684 -1.37 4.63 -36.61
N MET A 685 -2.61 4.16 -36.72
CA MET A 685 -3.20 3.15 -35.84
C MET A 685 -3.30 1.79 -36.54
N ALA A 686 -2.86 0.73 -35.87
CA ALA A 686 -3.02 -0.65 -36.36
C ALA A 686 -3.84 -1.50 -35.38
N TYR A 687 -4.74 -2.31 -35.92
CA TYR A 687 -5.61 -3.20 -35.15
C TYR A 687 -5.14 -4.65 -35.29
N ILE A 688 -4.80 -5.30 -34.18
CA ILE A 688 -4.38 -6.70 -34.18
C ILE A 688 -5.53 -7.56 -33.66
N ILE A 689 -6.06 -8.43 -34.52
CA ILE A 689 -7.12 -9.38 -34.19
C ILE A 689 -6.48 -10.70 -33.75
N VAL A 690 -6.78 -11.11 -32.52
CA VAL A 690 -6.26 -12.33 -31.87
C VAL A 690 -7.41 -13.33 -31.67
N PRO A 691 -7.45 -14.43 -32.44
CA PRO A 691 -8.51 -15.44 -32.31
C PRO A 691 -8.38 -16.25 -31.01
N MET A 692 -9.44 -16.21 -30.22
CA MET A 692 -9.64 -16.93 -28.97
C MET A 692 -10.77 -17.95 -29.14
N GLY A 693 -10.40 -19.14 -29.62
CA GLY A 693 -11.32 -20.27 -29.62
C GLY A 693 -10.61 -21.58 -29.98
N ILE A 694 -11.41 -22.56 -30.39
CA ILE A 694 -10.96 -23.93 -30.63
C ILE A 694 -10.71 -24.22 -32.12
N PRO A 695 -9.93 -25.26 -32.46
CA PRO A 695 -9.77 -25.65 -33.86
C PRO A 695 -11.11 -25.99 -34.51
N CYS A 696 -11.19 -25.74 -35.81
CA CYS A 696 -12.40 -25.93 -36.62
C CYS A 696 -13.58 -25.00 -36.27
N MET A 697 -13.36 -23.96 -35.48
CA MET A 697 -14.38 -22.94 -35.21
C MET A 697 -14.79 -22.13 -36.45
N GLY A 698 -14.10 -22.19 -37.59
CA GLY A 698 -14.51 -21.46 -38.80
C GLY A 698 -13.73 -20.17 -39.08
N LYS A 699 -12.51 -20.06 -38.52
CA LYS A 699 -11.58 -18.94 -38.81
C LYS A 699 -11.35 -18.67 -40.29
N ALA A 700 -11.32 -19.71 -41.13
CA ALA A 700 -11.12 -19.54 -42.57
C ALA A 700 -12.29 -18.77 -43.22
N SER A 701 -13.53 -19.08 -42.83
CA SER A 701 -14.72 -18.34 -43.27
C SER A 701 -14.71 -16.91 -42.75
N PHE A 702 -14.33 -16.70 -41.48
CA PHE A 702 -14.15 -15.36 -40.92
C PHE A 702 -13.06 -14.57 -41.65
N LEU A 703 -11.92 -15.19 -41.98
CA LEU A 703 -10.85 -14.53 -42.69
C LEU A 703 -11.26 -14.15 -44.12
N ALA A 704 -12.05 -14.99 -44.80
CA ALA A 704 -12.63 -14.64 -46.09
C ALA A 704 -13.59 -13.44 -46.00
N ALA A 705 -14.43 -13.41 -44.96
CA ALA A 705 -15.29 -12.26 -44.67
C ALA A 705 -14.49 -11.00 -44.31
N LEU A 706 -13.40 -11.14 -43.55
CA LEU A 706 -12.50 -10.04 -43.18
C LEU A 706 -11.74 -9.50 -44.39
N GLN A 707 -11.29 -10.36 -45.30
CA GLN A 707 -10.69 -9.95 -46.56
C GLN A 707 -11.69 -9.15 -47.39
N ARG A 708 -12.91 -9.66 -47.54
CA ARG A 708 -14.00 -8.94 -48.22
C ARG A 708 -14.26 -7.57 -47.61
N TYR A 709 -14.37 -7.48 -46.28
CA TYR A 709 -14.59 -6.21 -45.58
C TYR A 709 -13.42 -5.24 -45.80
N SER A 710 -12.19 -5.76 -45.75
CA SER A 710 -10.97 -5.01 -45.99
C SER A 710 -10.94 -4.40 -47.39
N ASP A 711 -11.28 -5.21 -48.41
CA ASP A 711 -11.32 -4.80 -49.81
C ASP A 711 -12.43 -3.76 -50.05
N GLU A 712 -13.61 -3.94 -49.46
CA GLU A 712 -14.75 -3.01 -49.57
C GLU A 712 -14.48 -1.65 -48.89
N ASN A 713 -13.64 -1.60 -47.84
CA ASN A 713 -13.38 -0.38 -47.05
C ASN A 713 -11.98 0.23 -47.27
N GLY A 714 -11.19 -0.31 -48.21
CA GLY A 714 -9.83 0.19 -48.48
C GLY A 714 -8.86 0.06 -47.29
N ILE A 715 -9.11 -0.89 -46.39
CA ILE A 715 -8.24 -1.16 -45.24
C ILE A 715 -7.18 -2.16 -45.68
N VAL A 716 -5.96 -2.05 -45.17
CA VAL A 716 -4.92 -3.06 -45.44
C VAL A 716 -5.04 -4.21 -44.43
N LEU A 717 -5.40 -5.40 -44.91
CA LEU A 717 -5.35 -6.62 -44.13
C LEU A 717 -4.00 -7.33 -44.33
N LYS A 718 -3.33 -7.65 -43.22
CA LYS A 718 -2.20 -8.57 -43.19
C LYS A 718 -2.57 -9.80 -42.37
N THR A 719 -2.32 -10.98 -42.91
CA THR A 719 -2.56 -12.24 -42.22
C THR A 719 -1.24 -12.93 -41.90
N ILE A 720 -1.10 -13.38 -40.66
CA ILE A 720 0.06 -14.16 -40.22
C ILE A 720 -0.44 -15.54 -39.83
N CYS A 721 -0.27 -16.51 -40.73
CA CYS A 721 -0.73 -17.87 -40.52
C CYS A 721 0.32 -18.72 -39.80
N SER A 722 -0.01 -19.18 -38.60
CA SER A 722 0.88 -20.06 -37.84
C SER A 722 1.11 -21.38 -38.57
N ASP A 723 0.14 -21.86 -39.34
CA ASP A 723 0.24 -23.15 -40.00
C ASP A 723 1.19 -23.09 -41.21
N ASP A 724 1.14 -22.03 -42.00
CA ASP A 724 2.07 -21.80 -43.12
C ASP A 724 3.51 -21.67 -42.65
N ILE A 725 3.74 -20.87 -41.60
CA ILE A 725 5.07 -20.68 -41.01
C ILE A 725 5.60 -22.01 -40.48
N ARG A 726 4.75 -22.76 -39.80
CA ARG A 726 5.09 -24.05 -39.22
C ARG A 726 5.44 -25.08 -40.30
N ASN A 727 4.65 -25.17 -41.37
CA ASN A 727 4.93 -26.04 -42.50
C ASN A 727 6.26 -25.66 -43.18
N ARG A 728 6.52 -24.36 -43.39
CA ARG A 728 7.79 -23.87 -43.97
C ARG A 728 8.99 -24.28 -43.11
N CYS A 729 8.95 -24.02 -41.80
CA CYS A 729 10.02 -24.42 -40.89
C CYS A 729 10.23 -25.94 -40.90
N MET A 730 9.16 -26.74 -40.92
CA MET A 730 9.24 -28.19 -40.99
C MET A 730 9.86 -28.68 -42.31
N SER A 731 9.44 -28.14 -43.45
CA SER A 731 10.00 -28.49 -44.76
C SER A 731 11.48 -28.14 -44.85
N GLU A 732 11.89 -26.98 -44.36
CA GLU A 732 13.31 -26.58 -44.29
C GLU A 732 14.12 -27.50 -43.36
N TYR A 733 13.56 -27.86 -42.21
CA TYR A 733 14.20 -28.76 -41.26
C TYR A 733 14.38 -30.18 -41.84
N MET A 734 13.35 -30.71 -42.51
CA MET A 734 13.40 -32.02 -43.18
C MET A 734 14.36 -32.03 -44.37
N LYS A 735 14.44 -30.94 -45.14
CA LYS A 735 15.45 -30.78 -46.21
C LYS A 735 16.88 -30.87 -45.66
N LYS A 736 17.14 -30.28 -44.49
CA LYS A 736 18.45 -30.34 -43.81
C LYS A 736 18.73 -31.69 -43.15
N ARG A 737 17.72 -32.49 -42.85
CA ARG A 737 17.83 -33.75 -42.08
C ARG A 737 16.97 -34.86 -42.70
N ARG A 738 17.50 -35.56 -43.71
CA ARG A 738 16.79 -36.58 -44.51
C ARG A 738 16.13 -37.72 -43.71
N ASN A 739 16.55 -37.99 -42.47
CA ASN A 739 16.04 -39.11 -41.64
C ASN A 739 14.89 -38.72 -40.69
N TYR A 740 14.37 -37.49 -40.75
CA TYR A 740 13.31 -37.04 -39.86
C TYR A 740 11.94 -37.15 -40.53
N ASP A 741 11.02 -37.84 -39.88
CA ASP A 741 9.60 -37.81 -40.23
C ASP A 741 8.96 -36.46 -39.85
N ARG A 742 7.76 -36.23 -40.38
CA ARG A 742 6.99 -34.99 -40.19
C ARG A 742 6.68 -34.71 -38.71
N GLU A 743 6.46 -35.74 -37.90
CA GLU A 743 6.12 -35.60 -36.48
C GLU A 743 7.33 -35.12 -35.66
N LYS A 744 8.51 -35.71 -35.88
CA LYS A 744 9.76 -35.26 -35.26
C LYS A 744 10.13 -33.85 -35.71
N ALA A 745 9.93 -33.54 -37.00
CA ALA A 745 10.13 -32.19 -37.53
C ALA A 745 9.19 -31.18 -36.87
N PHE A 746 7.92 -31.53 -36.68
CA PHE A 746 6.98 -30.70 -35.93
C PHE A 746 7.51 -30.41 -34.52
N ARG A 747 7.84 -31.44 -33.71
CA ARG A 747 8.34 -31.21 -32.35
C ARG A 747 9.60 -30.34 -32.30
N LYS A 748 10.54 -30.53 -33.24
CA LYS A 748 11.84 -29.81 -33.25
C LYS A 748 11.77 -28.37 -33.73
N THR A 749 10.78 -28.01 -34.54
CA THR A 749 10.67 -26.66 -35.11
C THR A 749 9.86 -25.69 -34.26
N HIS A 750 9.43 -26.07 -33.04
CA HIS A 750 8.53 -25.25 -32.20
C HIS A 750 9.04 -23.84 -31.96
N ASN A 751 10.27 -23.73 -31.49
CA ASN A 751 10.89 -22.44 -31.18
C ASN A 751 11.12 -21.63 -32.47
N SER A 752 11.64 -22.24 -33.54
CA SER A 752 11.91 -21.52 -34.79
C SER A 752 10.64 -20.99 -35.45
N SER A 753 9.55 -21.77 -35.44
CA SER A 753 8.26 -21.29 -35.97
C SER A 753 7.66 -20.19 -35.11
N ARG A 754 7.87 -20.22 -33.78
CA ARG A 754 7.42 -19.15 -32.89
C ARG A 754 8.18 -17.85 -33.15
N THR A 755 9.51 -17.91 -33.24
CA THR A 755 10.35 -16.75 -33.57
C THR A 755 9.93 -16.16 -34.91
N THR A 756 9.82 -16.99 -35.95
CA THR A 756 9.40 -16.55 -37.29
C THR A 756 8.00 -15.92 -37.30
N PHE A 757 7.07 -16.44 -36.49
CA PHE A 757 5.73 -15.88 -36.35
C PHE A 757 5.75 -14.45 -35.81
N PHE A 758 6.50 -14.21 -34.74
CA PHE A 758 6.60 -12.87 -34.16
C PHE A 758 7.49 -11.92 -34.98
N ASP A 759 8.47 -12.43 -35.72
CA ASP A 759 9.22 -11.63 -36.69
C ASP A 759 8.30 -11.12 -37.81
N GLN A 760 7.39 -11.96 -38.32
CA GLN A 760 6.39 -11.53 -39.29
C GLN A 760 5.41 -10.51 -38.71
N LEU A 761 5.07 -10.62 -37.43
CA LEU A 761 4.22 -9.64 -36.74
C LEU A 761 4.92 -8.29 -36.58
N LYS A 762 6.19 -8.30 -36.19
CA LYS A 762 7.04 -7.11 -36.14
C LYS A 762 7.14 -6.46 -37.52
N ASN A 763 7.37 -7.24 -38.57
CA ASN A 763 7.44 -6.69 -39.93
C ASN A 763 6.08 -6.14 -40.40
N ALA A 764 4.97 -6.82 -40.07
CA ALA A 764 3.63 -6.36 -40.43
C ALA A 764 3.26 -5.03 -39.76
N THR A 765 3.62 -4.86 -38.49
CA THR A 765 3.40 -3.61 -37.74
C THR A 765 4.33 -2.48 -38.20
N MET A 766 5.55 -2.79 -38.63
CA MET A 766 6.50 -1.80 -39.16
C MET A 766 6.23 -1.36 -40.61
N SER A 767 5.57 -2.19 -41.42
CA SER A 767 5.33 -1.92 -42.86
C SER A 767 4.28 -0.83 -43.15
N ASN A 768 4.03 0.08 -42.19
CA ASN A 768 2.81 0.86 -42.07
C ASN A 768 2.80 2.12 -42.97
N SER A 769 2.62 1.93 -44.28
CA SER A 769 2.42 3.02 -45.23
C SER A 769 1.01 3.63 -45.18
N HIS A 770 0.01 2.94 -44.63
CA HIS A 770 -1.42 3.34 -44.70
C HIS A 770 -1.97 3.91 -43.39
N GLU A 771 -3.12 4.59 -43.46
CA GLU A 771 -3.77 5.26 -42.33
C GLU A 771 -4.44 4.30 -41.34
N LYS A 772 -5.02 3.19 -41.85
CA LYS A 772 -5.63 2.11 -41.05
C LYS A 772 -5.19 0.74 -41.57
N GLN A 773 -4.68 -0.10 -40.68
CA GLN A 773 -4.24 -1.46 -40.98
C GLN A 773 -4.85 -2.46 -39.99
N ILE A 774 -5.32 -3.61 -40.49
CA ILE A 774 -5.73 -4.76 -39.68
C ILE A 774 -4.69 -5.88 -39.83
N ILE A 775 -4.26 -6.45 -38.72
CA ILE A 775 -3.37 -7.61 -38.68
C ILE A 775 -4.11 -8.77 -38.03
N PHE A 776 -4.40 -9.82 -38.80
CA PHE A 776 -5.06 -11.02 -38.31
C PHE A 776 -4.04 -12.11 -37.97
N LEU A 777 -4.04 -12.55 -36.72
CA LEU A 777 -3.19 -13.66 -36.28
C LEU A 777 -3.92 -14.99 -36.51
N ASP A 778 -3.74 -15.64 -37.67
CA ASP A 778 -4.37 -16.93 -37.94
C ASP A 778 -3.70 -18.06 -37.16
N LYS A 779 -4.10 -18.14 -35.89
CA LYS A 779 -3.68 -19.11 -34.87
C LYS A 779 -4.73 -19.13 -33.77
N ASN A 780 -5.01 -20.31 -33.21
CA ASN A 780 -5.87 -20.41 -32.03
C ASN A 780 -5.04 -20.08 -30.79
N HIS A 781 -5.52 -19.14 -29.97
CA HIS A 781 -4.86 -18.74 -28.73
C HIS A 781 -5.65 -19.25 -27.52
N PRO A 782 -5.38 -20.48 -27.03
CA PRO A 782 -5.99 -20.95 -25.80
C PRO A 782 -5.59 -20.04 -24.62
N PRO A 783 -6.40 -20.00 -23.55
CA PRO A 783 -6.28 -19.08 -22.41
C PRO A 783 -4.85 -18.89 -21.86
N LYS A 784 -4.10 -19.99 -21.71
CA LYS A 784 -2.72 -19.96 -21.20
C LYS A 784 -1.70 -19.34 -22.15
N SER A 785 -1.97 -19.40 -23.45
CA SER A 785 -1.04 -18.90 -24.49
C SER A 785 -1.25 -17.42 -24.83
N ILE A 786 -2.40 -16.86 -24.46
CA ILE A 786 -2.77 -15.48 -24.74
C ILE A 786 -1.79 -14.53 -24.06
N MET A 787 -1.49 -14.72 -22.78
CA MET A 787 -0.57 -13.85 -22.04
C MET A 787 0.81 -13.79 -22.68
N CYS A 788 1.36 -14.94 -23.10
CA CYS A 788 2.62 -14.97 -23.84
C CYS A 788 2.52 -14.22 -25.18
N THR A 789 1.39 -14.34 -25.88
CA THR A 789 1.18 -13.65 -27.16
C THR A 789 1.07 -12.14 -26.96
N LEU A 790 0.37 -11.69 -25.92
CA LEU A 790 0.25 -10.28 -25.54
C LEU A 790 1.60 -9.67 -25.16
N GLN A 791 2.43 -10.39 -24.40
CA GLN A 791 3.79 -9.93 -24.05
C GLN A 791 4.65 -9.73 -25.29
N GLU A 792 4.58 -10.64 -26.25
CA GLU A 792 5.33 -10.55 -27.51
C GLU A 792 4.78 -9.42 -28.40
N ILE A 793 3.46 -9.19 -28.41
CA ILE A 793 2.85 -8.03 -29.09
C ILE A 793 3.27 -6.72 -28.44
N LYS A 794 3.26 -6.62 -27.10
CA LYS A 794 3.72 -5.44 -26.35
C LYS A 794 5.19 -5.11 -26.64
N ALA A 795 6.04 -6.13 -26.85
CA ALA A 795 7.43 -5.91 -27.25
C ALA A 795 7.56 -5.27 -28.65
N VAL A 796 6.54 -5.41 -29.49
CA VAL A 796 6.41 -4.77 -30.81
C VAL A 796 5.68 -3.42 -30.72
N GLU A 797 4.93 -3.15 -29.65
CA GLU A 797 4.18 -1.90 -29.42
C GLU A 797 5.07 -0.67 -29.25
N ALA A 798 6.34 -0.85 -28.89
CA ALA A 798 7.33 0.23 -28.81
C ALA A 798 7.48 1.04 -30.12
N TYR A 799 6.92 0.56 -31.24
CA TYR A 799 7.07 1.13 -32.58
C TYR A 799 5.77 1.68 -33.20
N SER A 800 4.59 1.55 -32.57
CA SER A 800 3.30 1.98 -33.18
C SER A 800 2.12 2.07 -32.21
N ASN A 801 1.09 2.85 -32.52
CA ASN A 801 -0.18 2.89 -31.78
C ASN A 801 -1.04 1.66 -32.12
N LEU A 802 -0.98 0.62 -31.28
CA LEU A 802 -1.65 -0.65 -31.49
C LEU A 802 -2.96 -0.74 -30.70
N LYS A 803 -4.01 -1.29 -31.33
CA LYS A 803 -5.26 -1.68 -30.67
C LYS A 803 -5.46 -3.18 -30.79
N LEU A 804 -5.70 -3.84 -29.66
CA LEU A 804 -5.84 -5.30 -29.61
C LEU A 804 -7.31 -5.70 -29.56
N ILE A 805 -7.71 -6.61 -30.45
CA ILE A 805 -9.07 -7.12 -30.56
C ILE A 805 -9.06 -8.61 -30.25
N ALA A 806 -9.76 -9.04 -29.21
CA ALA A 806 -10.01 -10.44 -28.91
C ALA A 806 -11.19 -10.94 -29.77
N LEU A 807 -10.93 -11.85 -30.71
CA LEU A 807 -11.99 -12.47 -31.52
C LEU A 807 -12.47 -13.74 -30.81
N VAL A 808 -13.71 -13.74 -30.34
CA VAL A 808 -14.32 -14.84 -29.57
C VAL A 808 -15.59 -15.33 -30.26
N PRO A 809 -15.98 -16.61 -30.08
CA PRO A 809 -17.26 -17.07 -30.60
C PRO A 809 -18.43 -16.41 -29.86
N GLU A 810 -19.45 -16.03 -30.61
CA GLU A 810 -20.78 -15.75 -30.08
C GLU A 810 -21.54 -17.06 -29.93
N CYS A 811 -21.87 -17.41 -28.69
CA CYS A 811 -22.53 -18.66 -28.34
C CYS A 811 -23.83 -18.36 -27.61
N ARG A 812 -24.86 -19.18 -27.83
CA ARG A 812 -26.20 -18.95 -27.27
C ARG A 812 -26.24 -19.19 -25.76
N GLU A 813 -25.68 -20.31 -25.32
CA GLU A 813 -25.65 -20.71 -23.91
C GLU A 813 -24.31 -21.33 -23.51
N PRO A 814 -23.74 -20.93 -22.35
CA PRO A 814 -22.53 -21.53 -21.83
C PRO A 814 -22.79 -22.98 -21.40
N LEU A 815 -21.87 -23.91 -21.68
CA LEU A 815 -21.97 -25.29 -21.22
C LEU A 815 -21.60 -25.38 -19.72
N ILE A 816 -22.50 -25.92 -18.91
CA ILE A 816 -22.27 -26.19 -17.48
C ILE A 816 -22.24 -27.70 -17.24
N ILE A 817 -21.09 -28.22 -16.81
CA ILE A 817 -20.92 -29.64 -16.45
C ILE A 817 -20.80 -29.76 -14.94
N GLN A 818 -21.67 -30.57 -14.32
CA GLN A 818 -21.55 -30.94 -12.91
C GLN A 818 -20.66 -32.16 -12.76
N LEU A 819 -19.50 -32.01 -12.12
CA LEU A 819 -18.60 -33.12 -11.82
C LEU A 819 -19.07 -33.89 -10.57
N ARG A 820 -18.68 -35.17 -10.45
CA ARG A 820 -19.02 -36.06 -9.32
C ARG A 820 -18.65 -35.49 -7.95
N ASN A 821 -17.68 -34.58 -7.88
CA ASN A 821 -17.24 -33.91 -6.65
C ASN A 821 -18.04 -32.63 -6.31
N LYS A 822 -19.24 -32.44 -6.90
CA LYS A 822 -20.08 -31.23 -6.79
C LYS A 822 -19.42 -29.95 -7.33
N LYS A 823 -18.27 -30.03 -8.00
CA LYS A 823 -17.66 -28.87 -8.67
C LYS A 823 -18.34 -28.64 -10.01
N LYS A 824 -18.80 -27.40 -10.26
CA LYS A 824 -19.36 -26.99 -11.55
C LYS A 824 -18.23 -26.48 -12.45
N ASN A 825 -18.17 -27.00 -13.66
CA ASN A 825 -17.30 -26.51 -14.73
C ASN A 825 -18.15 -25.71 -15.71
N THR A 826 -17.76 -24.47 -16.00
CA THR A 826 -18.47 -23.61 -16.95
C THR A 826 -17.61 -23.35 -18.18
N TYR A 827 -18.19 -23.38 -19.37
CA TYR A 827 -17.53 -23.03 -20.63
C TYR A 827 -18.36 -21.97 -21.35
N GLU A 828 -17.76 -20.84 -21.71
CA GLU A 828 -18.44 -19.81 -22.53
C GLU A 828 -18.69 -20.27 -23.97
N ILE A 829 -17.89 -21.23 -24.46
CA ILE A 829 -18.14 -21.89 -25.74
C ILE A 829 -19.26 -22.91 -25.51
N SER A 830 -20.34 -22.82 -26.28
CA SER A 830 -21.49 -23.72 -26.12
C SER A 830 -21.17 -25.14 -26.55
N LEU A 831 -22.01 -26.08 -26.09
CA LEU A 831 -21.95 -27.47 -26.53
C LEU A 831 -22.29 -27.61 -28.03
N SER A 832 -23.26 -26.83 -28.53
CA SER A 832 -23.62 -26.83 -29.95
C SER A 832 -22.41 -26.49 -30.80
N MET A 833 -21.74 -25.37 -30.50
CA MET A 833 -20.51 -24.94 -31.18
C MET A 833 -19.41 -26.02 -31.14
N LEU A 834 -19.19 -26.65 -29.99
CA LEU A 834 -18.24 -27.76 -29.87
C LEU A 834 -18.59 -28.92 -30.81
N ILE A 835 -19.85 -29.34 -30.87
CA ILE A 835 -20.32 -30.42 -31.75
C ILE A 835 -20.07 -30.09 -33.22
N GLN A 836 -20.39 -28.87 -33.66
CA GLN A 836 -20.14 -28.48 -35.07
C GLN A 836 -18.64 -28.48 -35.38
N CYS A 837 -17.80 -28.05 -34.43
CA CYS A 837 -16.35 -28.13 -34.57
C CYS A 837 -15.87 -29.58 -34.73
N LEU A 838 -16.41 -30.52 -33.95
CA LEU A 838 -16.07 -31.94 -34.05
C LEU A 838 -16.54 -32.57 -35.37
N LEU A 839 -17.73 -32.21 -35.86
CA LEU A 839 -18.23 -32.66 -37.18
C LEU A 839 -17.40 -32.09 -38.33
N ARG A 840 -16.98 -30.82 -38.24
CA ARG A 840 -16.03 -30.22 -39.19
C ARG A 840 -14.69 -30.96 -39.20
N VAL A 841 -14.22 -31.46 -38.05
CA VAL A 841 -13.01 -32.29 -37.98
C VAL A 841 -13.19 -33.64 -38.70
N ARG A 842 -14.37 -34.27 -38.56
CA ARG A 842 -14.72 -35.51 -39.26
C ARG A 842 -14.65 -35.31 -40.77
N ASP A 843 -15.32 -34.26 -41.27
CA ASP A 843 -15.52 -34.05 -42.71
C ASP A 843 -14.25 -33.54 -43.42
N ARG A 844 -13.32 -32.93 -42.68
CA ARG A 844 -12.07 -32.42 -43.23
C ARG A 844 -11.13 -33.59 -43.56
N LYS A 845 -11.02 -33.97 -44.83
CA LYS A 845 -10.19 -35.13 -45.25
C LYS A 845 -8.68 -34.94 -45.01
N GLN A 846 -8.17 -33.71 -45.16
CA GLN A 846 -6.76 -33.38 -44.95
C GLN A 846 -6.63 -31.99 -44.29
N HIS A 847 -5.67 -31.85 -43.38
CA HIS A 847 -5.26 -30.58 -42.79
C HIS A 847 -3.74 -30.53 -42.81
N ASP A 848 -3.16 -29.38 -43.16
CA ASP A 848 -1.72 -29.31 -43.40
C ASP A 848 -0.86 -29.69 -42.18
N ILE A 849 -1.37 -29.50 -40.97
CA ILE A 849 -0.64 -29.77 -39.73
C ILE A 849 -1.27 -30.89 -38.93
N ILE A 850 -2.59 -30.86 -38.76
CA ILE A 850 -3.34 -31.84 -37.97
C ILE A 850 -3.65 -33.05 -38.86
N ASN A 851 -2.60 -33.78 -39.21
CA ASN A 851 -2.69 -35.06 -39.92
C ASN A 851 -2.79 -36.21 -38.92
N GLY A 852 -3.60 -37.22 -39.22
CA GLY A 852 -3.75 -38.40 -38.38
C GLY A 852 -5.13 -39.04 -38.50
N LYS A 853 -5.30 -40.15 -37.79
CA LYS A 853 -6.61 -40.81 -37.62
C LYS A 853 -7.60 -39.84 -36.96
N LEU A 854 -8.89 -40.00 -37.23
CA LEU A 854 -9.95 -39.12 -36.74
C LEU A 854 -9.86 -38.91 -35.22
N PHE A 855 -9.64 -39.98 -34.44
CA PHE A 855 -9.42 -39.90 -32.99
C PHE A 855 -8.41 -38.81 -32.58
N HIS A 856 -7.26 -38.72 -33.26
CA HIS A 856 -6.18 -37.79 -32.87
C HIS A 856 -6.61 -36.34 -33.06
N ARG A 857 -7.36 -36.08 -34.14
CA ARG A 857 -7.87 -34.75 -34.48
C ARG A 857 -8.97 -34.33 -33.52
N LEU A 858 -9.86 -35.25 -33.14
CA LEU A 858 -10.87 -35.04 -32.11
C LEU A 858 -10.22 -34.74 -30.75
N SER A 859 -9.18 -35.50 -30.37
CA SER A 859 -8.44 -35.26 -29.12
C SER A 859 -7.85 -33.86 -29.03
N ILE A 860 -7.34 -33.30 -30.14
CA ILE A 860 -6.79 -31.94 -30.16
C ILE A 860 -7.88 -30.89 -29.92
N VAL A 861 -9.05 -31.03 -30.55
CA VAL A 861 -10.17 -30.09 -30.34
C VAL A 861 -10.66 -30.14 -28.89
N LEU A 862 -10.89 -31.35 -28.36
CA LEU A 862 -11.34 -31.54 -26.99
C LEU A 862 -10.32 -31.03 -25.96
N MET A 863 -9.03 -31.29 -26.18
CA MET A 863 -7.96 -30.77 -25.32
C MET A 863 -7.96 -29.24 -25.31
N MET A 864 -8.10 -28.58 -26.47
CA MET A 864 -8.15 -27.12 -26.53
C MET A 864 -9.43 -26.55 -25.94
N TYR A 865 -10.58 -27.21 -26.14
CA TYR A 865 -11.84 -26.84 -25.49
C TYR A 865 -11.74 -26.89 -23.97
N GLN A 866 -11.13 -27.95 -23.43
CA GLN A 866 -10.89 -28.12 -21.99
C GLN A 866 -10.06 -26.97 -21.40
N MET A 867 -9.17 -26.35 -22.18
CA MET A 867 -8.40 -25.17 -21.73
C MET A 867 -9.28 -23.93 -21.47
N TYR A 868 -10.50 -23.88 -22.01
CA TYR A 868 -11.49 -22.82 -21.75
C TYR A 868 -12.40 -23.10 -20.55
N GLN A 869 -12.12 -24.14 -19.76
CA GLN A 869 -12.86 -24.41 -18.54
C GLN A 869 -12.74 -23.24 -17.54
N ASN A 870 -13.88 -22.72 -17.12
CA ASN A 870 -14.05 -21.58 -16.21
C ASN A 870 -13.43 -20.27 -16.73
N VAL A 871 -13.30 -20.13 -18.05
CA VAL A 871 -12.79 -18.92 -18.68
C VAL A 871 -13.95 -18.07 -19.15
N LYS A 872 -13.98 -16.80 -18.72
CA LYS A 872 -14.88 -15.78 -19.25
C LYS A 872 -14.14 -14.92 -20.26
N PHE A 873 -14.76 -14.64 -21.40
CA PHE A 873 -14.12 -13.84 -22.43
C PHE A 873 -13.95 -12.38 -22.00
N GLU A 874 -14.88 -11.83 -21.21
CA GLU A 874 -14.86 -10.47 -20.65
C GLU A 874 -13.63 -10.20 -19.79
N ASP A 875 -13.13 -11.22 -19.09
CA ASP A 875 -11.97 -11.09 -18.21
C ASP A 875 -10.73 -10.62 -19.00
N TYR A 876 -10.67 -10.87 -20.31
CA TYR A 876 -9.54 -10.50 -21.16
C TYR A 876 -9.45 -9.01 -21.51
N LEU A 877 -10.52 -8.22 -21.35
CA LEU A 877 -10.42 -6.75 -21.44
C LEU A 877 -9.43 -6.21 -20.41
N SER A 878 -9.44 -6.78 -19.20
CA SER A 878 -8.51 -6.41 -18.13
C SER A 878 -7.05 -6.83 -18.39
N THR A 879 -6.81 -7.67 -19.39
CA THR A 879 -5.49 -8.27 -19.68
C THR A 879 -4.71 -7.54 -20.79
N GLY A 880 -5.26 -6.45 -21.34
CA GLY A 880 -4.62 -5.62 -22.37
C GLY A 880 -5.31 -5.64 -23.73
N PHE A 881 -6.42 -6.35 -23.90
CA PHE A 881 -7.27 -6.19 -25.08
C PHE A 881 -8.04 -4.88 -25.02
N SER A 882 -8.08 -4.16 -26.13
CA SER A 882 -8.87 -2.93 -26.27
C SER A 882 -10.35 -3.24 -26.54
N TYR A 883 -10.64 -4.32 -27.26
CA TYR A 883 -12.00 -4.70 -27.66
C TYR A 883 -12.18 -6.22 -27.63
N ILE A 884 -13.43 -6.66 -27.44
CA ILE A 884 -13.88 -8.03 -27.70
C ILE A 884 -14.82 -7.99 -28.89
N MET A 885 -14.56 -8.82 -29.90
CA MET A 885 -15.39 -9.01 -31.07
C MET A 885 -16.03 -10.39 -31.00
N ARG A 886 -17.36 -10.43 -30.87
CA ARG A 886 -18.15 -11.66 -30.82
C ARG A 886 -18.67 -11.96 -32.22
N ILE A 887 -18.42 -13.17 -32.71
CA ILE A 887 -18.84 -13.59 -34.05
C ILE A 887 -19.56 -14.94 -33.98
N PRO A 888 -20.75 -15.07 -34.61
CA PRO A 888 -21.45 -16.34 -34.72
C PRO A 888 -20.79 -17.19 -35.79
N PHE A 889 -19.90 -18.08 -35.36
CA PHE A 889 -19.15 -18.97 -36.23
C PHE A 889 -19.95 -20.20 -36.72
N THR A 890 -21.13 -20.40 -36.13
CA THR A 890 -21.94 -21.61 -36.18
C THR A 890 -23.40 -21.27 -36.00
N ASP A 891 -24.29 -22.02 -36.66
CA ASP A 891 -25.73 -21.84 -36.47
C ASP A 891 -26.18 -22.63 -35.25
N GLU A 892 -26.42 -21.92 -34.15
CA GLU A 892 -26.96 -22.47 -32.92
C GLU A 892 -28.49 -22.30 -32.83
N SER A 893 -29.12 -21.63 -33.80
CA SER A 893 -30.55 -21.32 -33.78
C SER A 893 -31.40 -22.46 -34.34
N SER A 894 -30.92 -23.13 -35.38
CA SER A 894 -31.67 -24.15 -36.12
C SER A 894 -31.26 -25.59 -35.78
N TRP A 895 -30.39 -25.80 -34.79
CA TRP A 895 -29.72 -27.08 -34.59
C TRP A 895 -30.33 -27.89 -33.43
N GLU A 896 -31.01 -28.99 -33.76
CA GLU A 896 -31.37 -30.06 -32.81
C GLU A 896 -30.16 -30.96 -32.49
N ILE A 897 -29.69 -30.93 -31.25
CA ILE A 897 -28.50 -31.69 -30.84
C ILE A 897 -28.88 -33.14 -30.56
N ASP A 898 -28.20 -34.10 -31.21
CA ASP A 898 -28.34 -35.52 -30.90
C ASP A 898 -28.00 -35.80 -29.42
N PRO A 899 -28.96 -36.30 -28.61
CA PRO A 899 -28.74 -36.59 -27.20
C PRO A 899 -27.62 -37.61 -26.94
N ASN A 900 -27.45 -38.60 -27.81
CA ASN A 900 -26.42 -39.64 -27.64
C ASN A 900 -25.02 -39.08 -27.84
N LEU A 901 -24.88 -38.20 -28.84
CA LEU A 901 -23.63 -37.49 -29.09
C LEU A 901 -23.31 -36.51 -27.96
N THR A 902 -24.33 -35.82 -27.44
CA THR A 902 -24.23 -34.94 -26.26
C THR A 902 -23.71 -35.69 -25.04
N GLU A 903 -24.33 -36.81 -24.70
CA GLU A 903 -23.93 -37.63 -23.55
C GLU A 903 -22.49 -38.13 -23.71
N SER A 904 -22.13 -38.58 -24.92
CA SER A 904 -20.78 -39.04 -25.24
C SER A 904 -19.73 -37.95 -25.04
N ILE A 905 -20.00 -36.71 -25.48
CA ILE A 905 -19.10 -35.57 -25.30
C ILE A 905 -19.00 -35.19 -23.82
N ILE A 906 -20.12 -35.08 -23.10
CA ILE A 906 -20.11 -34.76 -21.66
C ILE A 906 -19.32 -35.81 -20.87
N LYS A 907 -19.48 -37.09 -21.22
CA LYS A 907 -18.71 -38.19 -20.63
C LYS A 907 -17.21 -38.06 -20.89
N VAL A 908 -16.84 -37.67 -22.11
CA VAL A 908 -15.43 -37.41 -22.46
C VAL A 908 -14.90 -36.23 -21.65
N LEU A 909 -15.57 -35.07 -21.64
CA LEU A 909 -15.15 -33.86 -20.91
C LEU A 909 -15.11 -34.05 -19.38
N SER A 910 -15.91 -34.97 -18.85
CA SER A 910 -15.89 -35.31 -17.42
C SER A 910 -14.76 -36.30 -17.05
N GLY A 911 -14.10 -36.89 -18.04
CA GLY A 911 -13.18 -38.01 -17.87
C GLY A 911 -11.69 -37.68 -17.93
N PHE A 912 -11.29 -36.42 -18.18
CA PHE A 912 -9.88 -36.01 -18.20
C PHE A 912 -9.67 -34.58 -17.66
N ASP A 913 -8.50 -34.34 -17.09
CA ASP A 913 -8.13 -33.07 -16.46
C ASP A 913 -7.61 -32.03 -17.47
N ASN A 914 -7.55 -30.77 -17.03
CA ASN A 914 -7.06 -29.67 -17.84
C ASN A 914 -5.62 -29.91 -18.32
N ASN A 915 -5.40 -29.70 -19.62
CA ASN A 915 -4.11 -29.84 -20.32
C ASN A 915 -3.63 -31.28 -20.52
N GLU A 916 -4.45 -32.28 -20.22
CA GLU A 916 -4.15 -33.67 -20.57
C GLU A 916 -4.80 -34.04 -21.91
N PHE A 917 -4.16 -34.95 -22.63
CA PHE A 917 -4.80 -35.57 -23.78
C PHE A 917 -5.86 -36.56 -23.27
N PRO A 918 -7.09 -36.52 -23.81
CA PRO A 918 -8.11 -37.48 -23.42
C PRO A 918 -7.64 -38.90 -23.71
N HIS A 919 -7.91 -39.83 -22.78
CA HIS A 919 -7.48 -41.21 -22.92
C HIS A 919 -8.07 -41.83 -24.19
N LYS A 920 -7.25 -42.56 -24.97
CA LYS A 920 -7.63 -43.08 -26.29
C LYS A 920 -8.95 -43.87 -26.25
N SER A 921 -9.14 -44.72 -25.23
CA SER A 921 -10.37 -45.53 -25.10
C SER A 921 -11.64 -44.69 -24.94
N ILE A 922 -11.55 -43.51 -24.33
CA ILE A 922 -12.69 -42.60 -24.12
C ILE A 922 -13.04 -41.90 -25.45
N VAL A 923 -12.02 -41.47 -26.19
CA VAL A 923 -12.20 -40.80 -27.49
C VAL A 923 -12.67 -41.77 -28.59
N THR A 924 -12.23 -43.03 -28.59
CA THR A 924 -12.65 -44.00 -29.61
C THR A 924 -14.16 -44.26 -29.59
N ASN A 925 -14.81 -44.20 -28.44
CA ASN A 925 -16.26 -44.31 -28.37
C ASN A 925 -16.94 -43.08 -29.01
N LEU A 926 -16.44 -41.87 -28.70
CA LEU A 926 -16.93 -40.64 -29.31
C LEU A 926 -16.67 -40.61 -30.83
N GLU A 927 -15.54 -41.12 -31.28
CA GLU A 927 -15.20 -41.26 -32.71
C GLU A 927 -16.27 -42.08 -33.44
N GLN A 928 -16.69 -43.21 -32.88
CA GLN A 928 -17.76 -44.04 -33.47
C GLN A 928 -19.11 -43.32 -33.52
N GLU A 929 -19.47 -42.57 -32.47
CA GLU A 929 -20.73 -41.80 -32.47
C GLU A 929 -20.70 -40.64 -33.47
N ILE A 930 -19.55 -39.96 -33.61
CA ILE A 930 -19.35 -38.91 -34.63
C ILE A 930 -19.41 -39.48 -36.05
N GLU A 931 -18.86 -40.68 -36.28
CA GLU A 931 -18.92 -41.37 -37.57
C GLU A 931 -20.33 -41.83 -37.94
N LYS A 932 -21.13 -42.27 -36.96
CA LYS A 932 -22.54 -42.65 -37.17
C LYS A 932 -23.46 -41.45 -37.40
N SER A 933 -23.10 -40.28 -36.86
CA SER A 933 -23.93 -39.09 -36.96
C SER A 933 -24.13 -38.66 -38.41
N THR A 934 -25.39 -38.59 -38.86
CA THR A 934 -25.75 -38.08 -40.20
C THR A 934 -25.87 -36.56 -40.24
N LEU A 935 -25.58 -35.88 -39.12
CA LEU A 935 -25.68 -34.42 -39.03
C LEU A 935 -24.68 -33.76 -39.98
N SER A 936 -25.19 -32.87 -40.82
CA SER A 936 -24.43 -31.90 -41.61
C SER A 936 -24.40 -30.57 -40.87
N PHE A 937 -23.26 -29.87 -40.87
CA PHE A 937 -23.18 -28.55 -40.26
C PHE A 937 -23.53 -27.45 -41.28
N PRO A 938 -24.42 -26.51 -40.94
CA PRO A 938 -24.63 -25.32 -41.76
C PRO A 938 -23.39 -24.40 -41.68
N ILE A 939 -23.03 -23.81 -42.83
CA ILE A 939 -22.01 -22.76 -42.89
C ILE A 939 -22.73 -21.43 -42.75
N ILE A 940 -22.48 -20.72 -41.65
CA ILE A 940 -22.88 -19.32 -41.51
C ILE A 940 -21.90 -18.44 -42.27
N ASP A 941 -22.43 -17.45 -42.98
CA ASP A 941 -21.65 -16.31 -43.47
C ASP A 941 -21.42 -15.33 -42.30
N PRO A 942 -20.19 -15.19 -41.77
CA PRO A 942 -19.93 -14.28 -40.66
C PRO A 942 -19.91 -12.80 -41.09
N TYR A 943 -20.04 -12.51 -42.39
CA TYR A 943 -19.90 -11.16 -42.94
C TYR A 943 -20.83 -10.10 -42.30
N PRO A 944 -22.14 -10.36 -42.08
CA PRO A 944 -23.01 -9.34 -41.49
C PRO A 944 -22.60 -8.94 -40.07
N ALA A 945 -22.39 -9.93 -39.19
CA ALA A 945 -21.95 -9.70 -37.82
C ALA A 945 -20.56 -9.06 -37.74
N LEU A 946 -19.66 -9.46 -38.66
CA LEU A 946 -18.34 -8.86 -38.80
C LEU A 946 -18.43 -7.36 -39.11
N CYS A 947 -19.24 -6.97 -40.10
CA CYS A 947 -19.39 -5.58 -40.50
C CYS A 947 -19.88 -4.72 -39.34
N GLU A 948 -20.88 -5.21 -38.60
CA GLU A 948 -21.42 -4.53 -37.43
C GLU A 948 -20.33 -4.32 -36.36
N GLN A 949 -19.66 -5.39 -35.94
CA GLN A 949 -18.66 -5.34 -34.87
C GLN A 949 -17.42 -4.51 -35.27
N ILE A 950 -16.91 -4.65 -36.49
CA ILE A 950 -15.76 -3.87 -36.95
C ILE A 950 -16.11 -2.40 -37.09
N ASN A 951 -17.27 -2.05 -37.66
CA ASN A 951 -17.68 -0.65 -37.77
C ASN A 951 -17.79 0.00 -36.38
N LEU A 952 -18.30 -0.71 -35.37
CA LEU A 952 -18.34 -0.21 -34.00
C LEU A 952 -16.93 0.05 -33.43
N ILE A 953 -15.98 -0.86 -33.69
CA ILE A 953 -14.60 -0.73 -33.21
C ILE A 953 -13.84 0.38 -33.95
N LEU A 954 -14.02 0.51 -35.26
CA LEU A 954 -13.30 1.48 -36.10
C LEU A 954 -13.87 2.91 -36.04
N ASN A 955 -15.17 3.05 -35.77
CA ASN A 955 -15.87 4.35 -35.77
C ASN A 955 -16.27 4.84 -34.37
N GLY A 956 -16.10 4.03 -33.33
CA GLY A 956 -16.49 4.39 -31.96
C GLY A 956 -15.62 5.48 -31.35
N ASN A 957 -16.09 6.73 -31.40
CA ASN A 957 -15.78 7.75 -30.37
C ASN A 957 -16.41 7.30 -29.04
N SER A 958 -15.65 7.42 -27.96
CA SER A 958 -15.74 6.65 -26.71
C SER A 958 -16.90 6.98 -25.74
N GLU A 959 -18.09 7.42 -26.18
CA GLU A 959 -19.06 8.03 -25.22
C GLU A 959 -20.48 7.45 -25.11
N THR A 960 -20.99 6.53 -25.91
CA THR A 960 -22.46 6.29 -25.89
C THR A 960 -22.97 4.84 -26.01
N LYS A 961 -22.39 3.83 -25.36
CA LYS A 961 -22.94 2.45 -25.44
C LYS A 961 -22.88 1.60 -24.17
N ASN A 962 -23.63 1.98 -23.13
CA ASN A 962 -23.98 1.06 -22.02
C ASN A 962 -25.49 0.79 -21.85
N ASP A 963 -26.37 1.38 -22.68
CA ASP A 963 -27.82 1.34 -22.41
C ASP A 963 -28.59 0.19 -23.08
N GLU A 964 -28.00 -0.57 -24.01
CA GLU A 964 -28.77 -1.54 -24.83
C GLU A 964 -28.70 -3.03 -24.39
N ILE A 965 -28.03 -3.38 -23.30
CA ILE A 965 -27.96 -4.78 -22.79
C ILE A 965 -28.55 -4.91 -21.38
N GLN A 966 -29.77 -4.40 -21.18
CA GLN A 966 -30.60 -4.72 -20.02
C GLN A 966 -31.98 -5.20 -20.47
N ARG A 967 -32.10 -6.49 -20.81
CA ARG A 967 -33.38 -7.20 -20.59
C ARG A 967 -33.34 -7.71 -19.16
N GLU A 968 -34.08 -7.05 -18.29
CA GLU A 968 -34.15 -7.33 -16.86
C GLU A 968 -34.67 -8.75 -16.60
N LYS A 969 -33.96 -9.52 -15.78
CA LYS A 969 -34.47 -10.79 -15.25
C LYS A 969 -35.40 -10.47 -14.07
N ALA A 970 -36.49 -11.24 -13.94
CA ALA A 970 -37.40 -11.13 -12.81
C ALA A 970 -36.62 -11.23 -11.47
N PRO A 971 -36.95 -10.42 -10.47
CA PRO A 971 -36.28 -10.44 -9.16
C PRO A 971 -36.53 -11.77 -8.44
N THR A 972 -35.47 -12.33 -7.83
CA THR A 972 -35.52 -13.60 -7.08
C THR A 972 -36.33 -13.56 -5.78
N ALA A 973 -36.70 -12.38 -5.30
CA ALA A 973 -37.56 -12.18 -4.14
C ALA A 973 -38.24 -10.81 -4.25
N ILE A 974 -39.48 -10.71 -3.77
CA ILE A 974 -40.28 -9.50 -3.85
C ILE A 974 -40.86 -9.20 -2.49
N GLU A 975 -40.56 -8.00 -2.00
CA GLU A 975 -41.08 -7.48 -0.73
C GLU A 975 -42.24 -6.54 -1.04
N ILE A 976 -43.41 -6.81 -0.45
CA ILE A 976 -44.62 -6.00 -0.64
C ILE A 976 -44.95 -5.34 0.70
N GLU A 977 -44.89 -4.01 0.73
CA GLU A 977 -45.19 -3.19 1.91
C GLU A 977 -46.67 -2.78 1.89
N PHE A 978 -47.40 -3.01 2.98
CA PHE A 978 -48.84 -2.73 3.05
C PHE A 978 -49.14 -1.54 3.96
N ASN A 979 -49.96 -0.61 3.47
CA ASN A 979 -50.56 0.43 4.31
C ASN A 979 -51.98 0.00 4.72
N VAL A 980 -52.08 -0.74 5.82
CA VAL A 980 -53.31 -1.43 6.24
C VAL A 980 -54.28 -0.47 6.94
N ASN A 981 -54.99 0.35 6.17
CA ASN A 981 -56.18 1.08 6.64
C ASN A 981 -57.48 0.66 5.92
N SER A 982 -57.49 -0.41 5.11
CA SER A 982 -58.69 -0.92 4.44
C SER A 982 -58.99 -2.39 4.79
N LYS A 983 -60.24 -2.67 5.18
CA LYS A 983 -60.84 -4.03 5.19
C LYS A 983 -61.25 -4.41 3.74
N PRO A 984 -61.66 -5.66 3.45
CA PRO A 984 -60.99 -6.96 3.58
C PRO A 984 -60.31 -7.40 2.26
N GLY A 985 -59.37 -8.35 2.35
CA GLY A 985 -58.86 -9.10 1.19
C GLY A 985 -57.35 -9.03 0.97
N LEU A 986 -56.54 -9.35 1.98
CA LEU A 986 -55.07 -9.46 1.83
C LEU A 986 -54.69 -10.36 0.64
N ILE A 987 -55.45 -11.45 0.43
CA ILE A 987 -55.30 -12.34 -0.72
C ILE A 987 -55.58 -11.63 -2.05
N SER A 988 -56.63 -10.79 -2.15
CA SER A 988 -56.89 -10.01 -3.37
C SER A 988 -55.77 -9.02 -3.67
N ILE A 989 -55.19 -8.37 -2.66
CA ILE A 989 -54.09 -7.42 -2.85
C ILE A 989 -52.81 -8.16 -3.27
N ILE A 990 -52.53 -9.33 -2.69
CA ILE A 990 -51.40 -10.18 -3.10
C ILE A 990 -51.58 -10.63 -4.55
N LEU A 991 -52.77 -11.14 -4.91
CA LEU A 991 -53.10 -11.56 -6.28
C LEU A 991 -52.96 -10.41 -7.28
N GLU A 992 -53.48 -9.22 -6.98
CA GLU A 992 -53.38 -8.06 -7.88
C GLU A 992 -51.92 -7.64 -8.12
N ASN A 993 -51.07 -7.68 -7.08
CA ASN A 993 -49.66 -7.31 -7.23
C ASN A 993 -48.85 -8.40 -7.95
N LEU A 994 -49.12 -9.67 -7.68
CA LEU A 994 -48.49 -10.78 -8.41
C LEU A 994 -48.90 -10.79 -9.90
N GLU A 995 -50.15 -10.46 -10.23
CA GLU A 995 -50.61 -10.31 -11.62
C GLU A 995 -49.91 -9.15 -12.36
N LYS A 996 -49.75 -7.99 -11.70
CA LYS A 996 -48.95 -6.87 -12.23
C LYS A 996 -47.50 -7.30 -12.49
N LEU A 997 -46.92 -8.09 -11.60
CA LEU A 997 -45.57 -8.65 -11.76
C LEU A 997 -45.45 -9.67 -12.91
N ALA A 998 -46.38 -10.62 -12.98
CA ALA A 998 -46.40 -11.63 -14.05
C ALA A 998 -46.59 -11.02 -15.45
N SER A 999 -47.28 -9.88 -15.54
CA SER A 999 -47.42 -9.12 -16.79
C SER A 999 -46.17 -8.31 -17.16
N HIS A 1000 -45.35 -7.93 -16.19
CA HIS A 1000 -44.12 -7.14 -16.41
C HIS A 1000 -42.92 -8.01 -16.84
N TYR A 1001 -42.84 -9.26 -16.36
CA TYR A 1001 -41.65 -10.11 -16.51
C TYR A 1001 -41.84 -11.38 -17.37
N GLU A 1002 -43.05 -11.66 -17.90
CA GLU A 1002 -43.39 -12.87 -18.68
C GLU A 1002 -42.91 -14.21 -18.06
N ASP A 1003 -42.81 -14.30 -16.74
CA ASP A 1003 -42.26 -15.48 -16.05
C ASP A 1003 -43.31 -16.60 -15.87
N GLN A 1004 -42.97 -17.81 -16.34
CA GLN A 1004 -43.85 -18.98 -16.30
C GLN A 1004 -44.08 -19.53 -14.87
N GLU A 1005 -43.13 -19.35 -13.95
CA GLU A 1005 -43.26 -19.85 -12.57
C GLU A 1005 -44.20 -18.97 -11.74
N ILE A 1006 -44.12 -17.64 -11.89
CA ILE A 1006 -45.04 -16.70 -11.23
C ILE A 1006 -46.48 -16.95 -11.72
N ARG A 1007 -46.67 -17.25 -13.02
CA ARG A 1007 -47.99 -17.59 -13.57
C ARG A 1007 -48.55 -18.91 -13.04
N SER A 1008 -47.69 -19.89 -12.77
CA SER A 1008 -48.07 -21.17 -12.16
C SER A 1008 -48.55 -20.96 -10.71
N ASP A 1009 -47.78 -20.21 -9.91
CA ASP A 1009 -48.12 -19.92 -8.52
C ASP A 1009 -49.41 -19.06 -8.42
N LEU A 1010 -49.60 -18.10 -9.32
CA LEU A 1010 -50.84 -17.32 -9.44
C LEU A 1010 -52.06 -18.20 -9.70
N ALA A 1011 -51.94 -19.20 -10.57
CA ALA A 1011 -53.03 -20.12 -10.89
C ALA A 1011 -53.42 -20.96 -9.67
N GLU A 1012 -52.45 -21.48 -8.90
CA GLU A 1012 -52.70 -22.21 -7.66
C GLU A 1012 -53.34 -21.33 -6.57
N ILE A 1013 -52.87 -20.09 -6.40
CA ILE A 1013 -53.43 -19.17 -5.39
C ILE A 1013 -54.87 -18.76 -5.77
N HIS A 1014 -55.16 -18.54 -7.06
CA HIS A 1014 -56.52 -18.26 -7.56
C HIS A 1014 -57.46 -19.45 -7.37
N GLU A 1015 -57.02 -20.66 -7.68
CA GLU A 1015 -57.80 -21.88 -7.46
C GLU A 1015 -58.13 -22.07 -5.97
N TYR A 1016 -57.15 -21.80 -5.08
CA TYR A 1016 -57.33 -21.87 -3.64
C TYR A 1016 -58.29 -20.79 -3.09
N ALA A 1017 -58.15 -19.54 -3.54
CA ALA A 1017 -59.00 -18.43 -3.12
C ALA A 1017 -60.48 -18.67 -3.49
N ASN A 1018 -60.74 -19.37 -4.60
CA ASN A 1018 -62.08 -19.69 -5.07
C ASN A 1018 -62.71 -20.92 -4.37
N ASN A 1019 -61.89 -21.81 -3.79
CA ASN A 1019 -62.36 -23.09 -3.21
C ASN A 1019 -62.79 -23.01 -1.73
N GLY A 1020 -62.72 -21.84 -1.07
CA GLY A 1020 -63.43 -21.54 0.19
C GLY A 1020 -63.13 -22.42 1.42
N ASN A 1021 -62.17 -23.34 1.37
CA ASN A 1021 -61.92 -24.31 2.44
C ASN A 1021 -60.74 -23.90 3.34
N LYS A 1022 -60.98 -23.93 4.66
CA LYS A 1022 -60.01 -23.67 5.72
C LYS A 1022 -59.02 -24.84 5.82
N SER A 1023 -57.91 -24.82 5.09
CA SER A 1023 -56.74 -25.67 5.38
C SER A 1023 -55.54 -24.81 5.76
N ILE A 1024 -54.91 -25.16 6.89
CA ILE A 1024 -53.69 -24.53 7.41
C ILE A 1024 -52.53 -25.04 6.55
N TRP A 1025 -51.69 -24.13 6.06
CA TRP A 1025 -50.46 -24.49 5.37
C TRP A 1025 -49.52 -25.25 6.33
N ASN A 1026 -49.14 -26.48 5.98
CA ASN A 1026 -48.04 -27.16 6.66
C ASN A 1026 -46.72 -26.67 6.06
N VAL A 1027 -46.05 -25.80 6.81
CA VAL A 1027 -44.68 -25.35 6.50
C VAL A 1027 -43.72 -26.50 6.85
N CYS A 1028 -42.86 -26.90 5.91
CA CYS A 1028 -41.86 -27.94 6.15
C CYS A 1028 -40.85 -27.50 7.23
N ASP A 1029 -40.70 -28.35 8.24
CA ASP A 1029 -39.65 -28.29 9.25
C ASP A 1029 -38.29 -28.53 8.59
N GLU A 1030 -37.47 -27.49 8.46
CA GLU A 1030 -36.02 -27.53 8.61
C GLU A 1030 -35.49 -26.09 8.44
N LEU A 1031 -34.95 -25.52 9.53
CA LEU A 1031 -34.40 -24.15 9.68
C LEU A 1031 -35.38 -23.08 10.20
N LEU A 1032 -35.80 -23.22 11.46
CA LEU A 1032 -36.37 -22.12 12.25
C LEU A 1032 -35.68 -22.05 13.62
N HIS A 1033 -35.00 -20.93 13.87
CA HIS A 1033 -34.53 -20.52 15.19
C HIS A 1033 -35.15 -19.16 15.49
N THR A 1034 -36.35 -19.17 16.05
CA THR A 1034 -36.98 -18.05 16.77
C THR A 1034 -37.84 -18.66 17.87
N GLU A 1035 -37.47 -18.43 19.12
CA GLU A 1035 -38.26 -18.84 20.29
C GLU A 1035 -39.61 -18.11 20.25
N THR A 1036 -40.72 -18.85 20.24
CA THR A 1036 -42.05 -18.32 20.54
C THR A 1036 -42.69 -19.22 21.58
N VAL A 1037 -43.29 -18.56 22.57
CA VAL A 1037 -44.06 -19.07 23.69
C VAL A 1037 -45.09 -20.10 23.24
N ASN A 1038 -45.05 -21.28 23.84
CA ASN A 1038 -46.07 -22.30 23.69
C ASN A 1038 -47.16 -22.02 24.75
N ILE A 1039 -48.36 -21.66 24.33
CA ILE A 1039 -49.53 -21.62 25.21
C ILE A 1039 -50.17 -23.01 25.12
N ASP A 1040 -50.13 -23.73 26.25
CA ASP A 1040 -50.62 -25.09 26.40
C ASP A 1040 -52.13 -25.19 26.16
N LYS A 1041 -52.57 -26.37 25.71
CA LYS A 1041 -53.91 -26.69 25.20
C LYS A 1041 -54.95 -27.01 26.28
N ASN A 1042 -54.70 -26.68 27.54
CA ASN A 1042 -55.66 -26.94 28.62
C ASN A 1042 -55.79 -25.71 29.53
N TYR A 1043 -56.68 -24.77 29.17
CA TYR A 1043 -57.22 -23.83 30.16
C TYR A 1043 -58.68 -23.43 29.87
N ASP A 1044 -59.50 -23.92 30.81
CA ASP A 1044 -60.79 -23.52 31.40
C ASP A 1044 -61.70 -22.45 30.76
N GLU A 1045 -62.99 -22.76 30.66
CA GLU A 1045 -64.06 -22.03 29.95
C GLU A 1045 -64.67 -20.82 30.71
N ASN A 1046 -64.08 -20.31 31.79
CA ASN A 1046 -64.74 -19.29 32.64
C ASN A 1046 -63.95 -18.00 32.86
N LEU A 1047 -63.52 -17.35 31.78
CA LEU A 1047 -63.07 -15.95 31.81
C LEU A 1047 -63.69 -15.17 30.65
N GLU A 1048 -64.85 -14.56 30.92
CA GLU A 1048 -65.42 -13.49 30.10
C GLU A 1048 -64.58 -12.23 30.25
N GLU A 1049 -63.45 -12.16 29.55
CA GLU A 1049 -62.86 -10.88 29.13
C GLU A 1049 -62.02 -11.14 27.86
N LYS A 1050 -62.62 -10.85 26.70
CA LYS A 1050 -61.98 -11.01 25.39
C LYS A 1050 -60.82 -10.03 25.27
N LEU A 1051 -59.59 -10.52 25.43
CA LEU A 1051 -58.38 -9.79 25.07
C LEU A 1051 -58.28 -9.74 23.53
N HIS A 1052 -58.79 -8.67 22.94
CA HIS A 1052 -58.61 -8.38 21.52
C HIS A 1052 -57.20 -7.85 21.28
N ILE A 1053 -56.25 -8.74 20.96
CA ILE A 1053 -54.95 -8.33 20.46
C ILE A 1053 -55.11 -7.97 18.97
N LYS A 1054 -55.05 -6.68 18.64
CA LYS A 1054 -54.83 -6.23 17.26
C LYS A 1054 -53.33 -6.25 17.00
N SER A 1055 -52.85 -7.25 16.27
CA SER A 1055 -51.49 -7.21 15.73
C SER A 1055 -51.50 -6.54 14.35
N ARG A 1056 -50.47 -5.74 14.08
CA ARG A 1056 -50.27 -5.10 12.77
C ARG A 1056 -49.29 -5.95 11.96
N VAL A 1057 -49.75 -6.51 10.83
CA VAL A 1057 -48.87 -7.13 9.83
C VAL A 1057 -48.14 -6.02 9.09
N THR A 1058 -46.82 -6.01 9.14
CA THR A 1058 -46.04 -4.93 8.51
C THR A 1058 -45.48 -5.34 7.15
N HIS A 1059 -45.14 -6.61 6.93
CA HIS A 1059 -44.48 -7.08 5.70
C HIS A 1059 -44.89 -8.51 5.32
N ILE A 1060 -44.92 -8.78 4.02
CA ILE A 1060 -45.06 -10.13 3.44
C ILE A 1060 -43.96 -10.32 2.40
N ILE A 1061 -43.21 -11.42 2.53
CA ILE A 1061 -42.15 -11.80 1.59
C ILE A 1061 -42.64 -13.00 0.78
N TYR A 1062 -42.70 -12.84 -0.55
CA TYR A 1062 -43.07 -13.90 -1.48
C TYR A 1062 -41.84 -14.42 -2.22
N ILE A 1063 -41.69 -15.75 -2.25
CA ILE A 1063 -40.65 -16.48 -2.97
C ILE A 1063 -41.35 -17.49 -3.88
N PRO A 1064 -41.11 -17.48 -5.21
CA PRO A 1064 -41.73 -18.44 -6.11
C PRO A 1064 -41.49 -19.91 -5.67
N LYS A 1065 -42.56 -20.71 -5.60
CA LYS A 1065 -42.64 -22.11 -5.16
C LYS A 1065 -42.35 -22.47 -3.68
N ASN A 1066 -42.11 -21.55 -2.74
CA ASN A 1066 -42.05 -21.89 -1.29
C ASN A 1066 -42.33 -20.70 -0.33
N THR A 1067 -43.06 -21.02 0.76
CA THR A 1067 -43.44 -20.30 2.01
C THR A 1067 -43.47 -18.77 2.07
N ILE A 1068 -44.66 -18.26 2.40
CA ILE A 1068 -44.94 -16.88 2.81
C ILE A 1068 -44.57 -16.69 4.29
N TYR A 1069 -43.68 -15.76 4.63
CA TYR A 1069 -43.39 -15.39 6.03
C TYR A 1069 -44.08 -14.07 6.41
N CYS A 1070 -44.56 -13.99 7.65
CA CYS A 1070 -45.26 -12.84 8.21
C CYS A 1070 -44.62 -12.45 9.55
N CYS A 1071 -44.24 -11.18 9.71
CA CYS A 1071 -43.70 -10.65 10.96
C CYS A 1071 -44.74 -9.72 11.61
N SER A 1072 -45.12 -9.97 12.86
CA SER A 1072 -46.07 -9.11 13.60
C SER A 1072 -45.36 -8.35 14.72
N CYS A 1073 -45.62 -7.05 14.83
CA CYS A 1073 -45.34 -6.29 16.05
C CYS A 1073 -46.62 -6.24 16.91
N ILE A 1074 -46.46 -6.39 18.23
CA ILE A 1074 -47.54 -6.22 19.21
C ILE A 1074 -47.54 -4.75 19.63
N ASP A 1075 -48.64 -4.06 19.39
CA ASP A 1075 -48.90 -2.72 19.91
C ASP A 1075 -50.14 -2.81 20.81
N VAL A 1076 -50.06 -2.30 22.04
CA VAL A 1076 -51.18 -2.34 22.99
C VAL A 1076 -51.71 -0.92 23.16
N GLU A 1077 -52.72 -0.57 22.38
CA GLU A 1077 -53.46 0.68 22.54
C GLU A 1077 -54.47 0.54 23.68
N ASN A 1078 -54.09 0.97 24.89
CA ASN A 1078 -55.04 1.45 25.88
C ASN A 1078 -54.36 2.47 26.81
N ASP A 1079 -54.73 3.74 26.64
CA ASP A 1079 -54.18 4.95 27.27
C ASP A 1079 -54.45 5.11 28.78
N SER A 1080 -54.71 4.04 29.54
CA SER A 1080 -55.11 4.18 30.95
C SER A 1080 -54.54 3.14 31.92
N PHE A 1081 -53.31 2.67 31.71
CA PHE A 1081 -52.55 1.97 32.74
C PHE A 1081 -51.21 2.67 33.00
N PRO A 1082 -50.96 3.23 34.21
CA PRO A 1082 -49.65 3.75 34.55
C PRO A 1082 -48.73 2.55 34.85
N LEU A 1083 -48.11 1.99 33.81
CA LEU A 1083 -47.02 1.02 33.96
C LEU A 1083 -45.79 1.74 34.49
N LYS A 1084 -45.75 1.97 35.82
CA LYS A 1084 -44.59 2.59 36.45
C LYS A 1084 -43.41 1.63 36.63
N ASN A 1085 -43.54 0.33 36.34
CA ASN A 1085 -42.42 -0.62 36.28
C ASN A 1085 -42.78 -1.83 35.39
N LEU A 1086 -42.11 -1.98 34.23
CA LEU A 1086 -42.10 -3.23 33.45
C LEU A 1086 -41.17 -4.23 34.14
N TYR A 1087 -41.50 -5.52 34.21
CA TYR A 1087 -40.64 -6.55 34.79
C TYR A 1087 -40.30 -7.62 33.75
N ILE A 1088 -39.06 -8.11 33.73
CA ILE A 1088 -38.65 -9.28 32.94
C ILE A 1088 -38.62 -10.50 33.86
N PRO A 1089 -39.40 -11.57 33.58
CA PRO A 1089 -39.31 -12.82 34.32
C PRO A 1089 -38.13 -13.65 33.81
N VAL A 1090 -37.20 -14.01 34.71
CA VAL A 1090 -36.08 -14.90 34.45
C VAL A 1090 -36.30 -16.23 35.17
N LEU A 1091 -36.33 -17.32 34.39
CA LEU A 1091 -36.45 -18.68 34.91
C LEU A 1091 -35.06 -19.29 35.14
N ALA A 1092 -34.73 -19.55 36.39
CA ALA A 1092 -33.46 -20.19 36.75
C ALA A 1092 -33.53 -21.70 36.46
N TYR A 1093 -33.04 -22.12 35.30
CA TYR A 1093 -32.94 -23.54 34.94
C TYR A 1093 -31.69 -24.16 35.57
N GLN A 1094 -31.85 -25.06 36.55
CA GLN A 1094 -30.75 -25.90 37.04
C GLN A 1094 -30.53 -27.05 36.05
N ASN A 1095 -29.61 -26.87 35.10
CA ASN A 1095 -29.11 -27.98 34.30
C ASN A 1095 -27.87 -28.61 34.96
N SER A 1096 -27.72 -29.92 34.84
CA SER A 1096 -26.73 -30.76 35.56
C SER A 1096 -25.29 -30.70 35.00
N GLN A 1097 -24.91 -29.62 34.30
CA GLN A 1097 -23.56 -29.40 33.76
C GLN A 1097 -23.01 -28.05 34.26
N PRO A 1098 -21.76 -27.95 34.75
CA PRO A 1098 -21.25 -26.76 35.41
C PRO A 1098 -20.81 -25.71 34.38
N ILE A 1099 -21.77 -24.94 33.86
CA ILE A 1099 -21.48 -23.65 33.23
C ILE A 1099 -21.38 -22.61 34.36
N ASN A 1100 -20.26 -21.91 34.43
CA ASN A 1100 -19.91 -20.94 35.47
C ASN A 1100 -20.79 -19.67 35.37
N ASN A 1101 -22.03 -19.76 35.88
CA ASN A 1101 -23.02 -18.68 35.90
C ASN A 1101 -22.76 -17.70 37.05
N PHE A 1102 -21.56 -17.11 37.08
CA PHE A 1102 -21.23 -16.04 38.02
C PHE A 1102 -22.09 -14.78 37.75
N GLN A 1103 -22.40 -14.50 36.48
CA GLN A 1103 -23.21 -13.35 36.05
C GLN A 1103 -24.69 -13.49 36.46
N LEU A 1104 -25.28 -14.68 36.31
CA LEU A 1104 -26.67 -14.97 36.68
C LEU A 1104 -26.87 -14.91 38.20
N LYS A 1105 -25.91 -15.41 38.99
CA LYS A 1105 -25.95 -15.26 40.46
C LYS A 1105 -25.92 -13.80 40.91
N GLN A 1106 -25.25 -12.91 40.19
CA GLN A 1106 -25.17 -11.49 40.55
C GLN A 1106 -26.44 -10.70 40.17
N VAL A 1107 -27.07 -11.05 39.03
CA VAL A 1107 -28.37 -10.48 38.63
C VAL A 1107 -29.48 -10.86 39.63
N ILE A 1108 -29.42 -12.06 40.21
CA ILE A 1108 -30.38 -12.58 41.20
C ILE A 1108 -30.28 -11.88 42.58
N ILE A 1109 -29.19 -11.17 42.89
CA ILE A 1109 -28.95 -10.55 44.21
C ILE A 1109 -29.40 -9.07 44.25
N SER A 1110 -29.95 -8.50 43.17
CA SER A 1110 -30.45 -7.12 43.22
C SER A 1110 -31.61 -7.01 44.22
N GLU A 1111 -31.53 -6.08 45.17
CA GLU A 1111 -32.52 -5.90 46.26
C GLU A 1111 -33.96 -5.67 45.78
N ASN A 1112 -34.17 -5.42 44.48
CA ASN A 1112 -35.46 -5.12 43.86
C ASN A 1112 -36.07 -6.27 43.04
N SER A 1113 -35.45 -7.47 43.02
CA SER A 1113 -36.04 -8.62 42.31
C SER A 1113 -37.17 -9.26 43.14
N GLN A 1114 -38.34 -9.47 42.53
CA GLN A 1114 -39.42 -10.24 43.14
C GLN A 1114 -39.29 -11.73 42.79
N ILE A 1115 -39.58 -12.62 43.74
CA ILE A 1115 -39.50 -14.08 43.52
C ILE A 1115 -40.92 -14.64 43.52
N THR A 1116 -41.29 -15.35 42.47
CA THR A 1116 -42.57 -16.05 42.34
C THR A 1116 -42.31 -17.52 42.09
N GLU A 1117 -42.94 -18.40 42.85
CA GLU A 1117 -42.81 -19.85 42.66
C GLU A 1117 -43.86 -20.31 41.65
N ILE A 1118 -43.42 -20.86 40.52
CA ILE A 1118 -44.27 -21.36 39.44
C ILE A 1118 -44.11 -22.86 39.30
N GLN A 1119 -45.18 -23.56 38.91
CA GLN A 1119 -45.17 -24.99 38.67
C GLN A 1119 -44.78 -25.28 37.22
N VAL A 1120 -43.70 -26.04 37.00
CA VAL A 1120 -43.26 -26.53 35.68
C VAL A 1120 -43.00 -28.02 35.81
N ASP A 1121 -43.71 -28.84 35.05
CA ASP A 1121 -43.63 -30.31 35.08
C ASP A 1121 -43.74 -30.88 36.52
N GLU A 1122 -44.80 -30.50 37.25
CA GLU A 1122 -45.11 -30.91 38.64
C GLU A 1122 -44.08 -30.48 39.71
N SER A 1123 -43.03 -29.76 39.30
CA SER A 1123 -41.96 -29.29 40.17
C SER A 1123 -42.10 -27.79 40.44
N PRO A 1124 -42.09 -27.33 41.71
CA PRO A 1124 -42.03 -25.90 41.99
C PRO A 1124 -40.67 -25.33 41.54
N LYS A 1125 -40.70 -24.30 40.70
CA LYS A 1125 -39.54 -23.54 40.20
C LYS A 1125 -39.67 -22.10 40.64
N LYS A 1126 -38.55 -21.47 41.00
CA LYS A 1126 -38.52 -20.03 41.34
C LYS A 1126 -38.27 -19.21 40.08
N ALA A 1127 -39.25 -18.39 39.71
CA ALA A 1127 -39.12 -17.33 38.72
C ALA A 1127 -38.74 -16.03 39.44
N TYR A 1128 -37.82 -15.27 38.86
CA TYR A 1128 -37.36 -13.99 39.39
C TYR A 1128 -37.83 -12.88 38.45
N SER A 1129 -38.64 -11.95 38.94
CA SER A 1129 -39.12 -10.79 38.20
C SER A 1129 -38.25 -9.59 38.53
N ILE A 1130 -37.56 -9.06 37.53
CA ILE A 1130 -36.61 -7.94 37.69
C ILE A 1130 -37.21 -6.68 37.06
N PRO A 1131 -37.31 -5.55 37.78
CA PRO A 1131 -37.84 -4.32 37.21
C PRO A 1131 -36.88 -3.78 36.13
N LEU A 1132 -37.40 -3.43 34.96
CA LEU A 1132 -36.71 -2.66 33.93
C LEU A 1132 -36.47 -1.24 34.48
N SER A 1133 -35.33 -1.03 35.11
CA SER A 1133 -34.77 0.31 35.36
C SER A 1133 -33.64 0.59 34.37
N GLU A 1134 -33.36 1.87 34.12
CA GLU A 1134 -32.56 2.33 32.99
C GLU A 1134 -31.04 2.09 33.13
N LEU A 1135 -30.60 0.83 33.22
CA LEU A 1135 -29.24 0.30 33.07
C LEU A 1135 -28.58 -0.20 34.36
N TYR A 1136 -28.18 -1.48 34.33
CA TYR A 1136 -27.40 -2.15 35.37
C TYR A 1136 -25.91 -2.14 35.03
N LYS A 1137 -25.06 -1.81 36.01
CA LYS A 1137 -23.60 -1.93 35.91
C LYS A 1137 -23.10 -3.13 36.70
N LEU A 1138 -22.69 -4.19 36.00
CA LEU A 1138 -22.11 -5.37 36.64
C LEU A 1138 -20.67 -5.09 37.08
N GLU A 1139 -20.31 -5.46 38.31
CA GLU A 1139 -18.97 -5.26 38.86
C GLU A 1139 -17.93 -6.05 38.04
N GLY A 1140 -16.91 -5.35 37.52
CA GLY A 1140 -15.90 -5.93 36.62
C GLY A 1140 -16.28 -5.89 35.13
N SER A 1141 -17.49 -5.45 34.76
CA SER A 1141 -17.83 -5.10 33.38
C SER A 1141 -17.68 -3.60 33.14
N THR A 1142 -17.27 -3.25 31.92
CA THR A 1142 -17.21 -1.84 31.46
C THR A 1142 -18.48 -1.43 30.73
N GLN A 1143 -19.42 -2.35 30.52
CA GLN A 1143 -20.69 -2.12 29.84
C GLN A 1143 -21.84 -1.98 30.82
N LEU A 1144 -22.78 -1.12 30.46
CA LEU A 1144 -24.10 -0.99 31.08
C LEU A 1144 -25.06 -1.92 30.31
N TYR A 1145 -25.82 -2.72 31.04
CA TYR A 1145 -26.76 -3.69 30.47
C TYR A 1145 -28.19 -3.22 30.75
N TYR A 1146 -29.04 -3.25 29.72
CA TYR A 1146 -30.47 -3.04 29.87
C TYR A 1146 -31.13 -4.24 30.54
#